data_AF-A0A8D0HFV8-F1
#
_entry.id   AF-A0A8D0HFV8-F1
#
_cell.length_a   1.000
_cell.length_b   1.000
_cell.length_c   1.000
_cell.angle_alpha   90.00
_cell.angle_beta   90.00
_cell.angle_gamma   90.00
#
_symmetry.space_group_name_H-M   'P 1'
#
loop_
_entity.id
_entity.type
_entity.pdbx_description
1 polymer ?
#
loop_
_entity_poly.entity_id
_entity_poly.type
_entity_poly.pdbx_seq_one_letter_code
_entity_poly.pdbx_strand_id
1 'polypeptide(L)'
;MKAAAQELLTMMAEGALNLVLSSNAPADAVTTTSNTAHKPTEEHNWDAMGYQHEQAEWENLNKLLRRHGLKPVSLAKPRSSGNLSDMVVLDKHSSLGIRIALKSLMEDTERQRKMMRGLIEDNHRLRDEVRLERDRASRQEQRASDLESVVENVQSKIRQLEDESIAKACRQQSHVKELQKDQEASQMKDHQQKQKLLEQEETIVRLQKELCKIGREEQERVATQKKMFCQFCKRAPKCLLDQQFLCLIDYYESQIKHMKKELRKYKKDVDHVQGEAKDKEEFSNLDATPNYRALLTSFQNQFIETKVRNEQLLCENTNLKKELETRATAQELKLYRQQVKRLEKILKRDTKSHENTREEKMKEQRESESITEDHRDEVCRKYLQVLSSIDAVLSSPRRASLVIYKQSKGPVRNWPKVNGQDCGFEYLPPTIEMWADQLMALKDVHRSLKKLLLELLPWHAEDPPDNTECIRIEDLLFIVDTILEEVENKEKNGQVPSLHTLHAIISHFQKLFDVTSLNGVYPRMNEVYTKLGEMTNAMRNLHDLLELDNCAPPSVLVNTVGKLCNIVKENVTGQVEQLLGTQDIQSIINKLEEHNDFFPAFQAFTQDLLHVLEVRNLDDILPAVRRLKLQSS
;
A
#
# COMPACT_ATOMS: atom_id res chain seq x y z
N MET A 1 -5.45 33.05 -13.41
CA MET A 1 -4.70 33.68 -14.52
C MET A 1 -5.17 35.09 -14.86
N LYS A 2 -6.47 35.38 -15.06
CA LYS A 2 -6.94 36.76 -15.35
C LYS A 2 -6.64 37.79 -14.24
N ALA A 3 -6.70 37.41 -12.96
CA ALA A 3 -6.38 38.31 -11.86
C ALA A 3 -4.87 38.66 -11.79
N ALA A 4 -3.98 37.68 -12.00
CA ALA A 4 -2.53 37.89 -12.01
C ALA A 4 -2.07 38.76 -13.20
N ALA A 5 -2.74 38.65 -14.35
CA ALA A 5 -2.48 39.53 -15.50
C ALA A 5 -2.87 40.98 -15.23
N GLN A 6 -3.90 41.21 -14.40
CA GLN A 6 -4.37 42.55 -14.05
C GLN A 6 -3.46 43.22 -13.00
N GLU A 7 -2.91 42.46 -12.05
CA GLU A 7 -1.92 42.94 -11.08
C GLU A 7 -0.60 43.36 -11.74
N LEU A 8 -0.12 42.60 -12.72
CA LEU A 8 1.08 42.94 -13.50
C LEU A 8 0.90 44.20 -14.36
N LEU A 9 -0.30 44.42 -14.90
CA LEU A 9 -0.63 45.63 -15.65
C LEU A 9 -0.68 46.87 -14.75
N THR A 10 -1.07 46.70 -13.48
CA THR A 10 -1.15 47.78 -12.50
C THR A 10 0.25 48.16 -11.98
N MET A 11 1.11 47.17 -11.72
CA MET A 11 2.52 47.42 -11.33
C MET A 11 3.35 48.06 -12.45
N MET A 12 3.10 47.71 -13.72
CA MET A 12 3.78 48.37 -14.86
C MET A 12 3.33 49.82 -15.07
N ALA A 13 2.09 50.17 -14.71
CA ALA A 13 1.58 51.54 -14.79
C ALA A 13 2.15 52.44 -13.68
N GLU A 14 2.34 51.91 -12.46
CA GLU A 14 2.92 52.65 -11.33
C GLU A 14 4.44 52.89 -11.50
N GLY A 15 5.15 51.96 -12.15
CA GLY A 15 6.57 52.14 -12.48
C GLY A 15 6.84 53.27 -13.49
N ALA A 16 5.90 53.56 -14.38
CA ALA A 16 6.05 54.59 -15.41
C ALA A 16 5.83 56.03 -14.89
N LEU A 17 5.09 56.20 -13.79
CA LEU A 17 4.82 57.52 -13.19
C LEU A 17 5.97 58.04 -12.31
N ASN A 18 6.80 57.14 -11.76
CA ASN A 18 7.92 57.52 -10.87
C ASN A 18 9.20 57.96 -11.60
N LEU A 19 9.28 57.79 -12.93
CA LEU A 19 10.45 58.19 -13.74
C LEU A 19 10.37 59.63 -14.28
N VAL A 20 9.27 60.35 -14.05
CA VAL A 20 9.03 61.70 -14.62
C VAL A 20 9.36 62.84 -13.63
N LEU A 21 9.71 62.56 -12.37
CA LEU A 21 9.90 63.61 -11.33
C LEU A 21 11.32 63.74 -10.78
N SER A 22 12.37 63.43 -11.55
CA SER A 22 13.74 63.73 -11.11
C SER A 22 14.65 64.18 -12.26
N SER A 23 14.54 65.47 -12.59
CA SER A 23 15.61 66.21 -13.28
C SER A 23 15.48 67.70 -12.95
N ASN A 24 15.89 68.07 -11.73
CA ASN A 24 16.19 69.45 -11.39
C ASN A 24 17.70 69.65 -11.51
N ALA A 25 18.10 70.42 -12.52
CA ALA A 25 19.46 70.92 -12.70
C ALA A 25 19.78 72.01 -11.66
N PRO A 26 21.02 72.12 -11.17
CA PRO A 26 21.44 73.27 -10.36
C PRO A 26 21.78 74.46 -11.27
N ALA A 27 21.14 75.59 -10.98
CA ALA A 27 21.48 76.89 -11.52
C ALA A 27 22.62 77.50 -10.68
N ASP A 28 23.84 77.45 -11.19
CA ASP A 28 24.96 78.22 -10.63
C ASP A 28 24.87 79.67 -11.13
N ALA A 29 24.41 80.54 -10.24
CA ALA A 29 24.49 81.98 -10.36
C ALA A 29 25.87 82.45 -9.87
N VAL A 30 26.78 82.79 -10.79
CA VAL A 30 27.99 83.55 -10.46
C VAL A 30 27.65 85.03 -10.54
N THR A 31 27.63 85.67 -9.38
CA THR A 31 27.41 87.10 -9.18
C THR A 31 28.68 87.86 -9.55
N THR A 32 28.55 88.80 -10.48
CA THR A 32 29.56 89.76 -10.89
C THR A 32 29.76 90.82 -9.81
N THR A 33 30.96 90.93 -9.24
CA THR A 33 31.40 92.11 -8.48
C THR A 33 32.16 93.07 -9.39
N SER A 34 31.74 94.32 -9.37
CA SER A 34 32.28 95.45 -10.11
C SER A 34 33.35 96.23 -9.31
N ASN A 35 34.14 97.00 -10.08
CA ASN A 35 35.05 98.11 -9.69
C ASN A 35 36.40 97.66 -9.11
N THR A 36 37.56 98.23 -9.46
CA THR A 36 37.87 99.63 -9.79
C THR A 36 39.00 99.78 -10.82
N ALA A 37 38.91 100.87 -11.57
CA ALA A 37 39.89 101.36 -12.54
C ALA A 37 41.22 101.78 -11.90
N HIS A 38 42.34 101.39 -12.53
CA HIS A 38 43.56 102.20 -12.62
C HIS A 38 44.29 101.90 -13.94
N LYS A 39 44.29 102.87 -14.85
CA LYS A 39 45.33 103.10 -15.88
C LYS A 39 46.34 104.09 -15.24
N PRO A 40 47.63 104.11 -15.62
CA PRO A 40 47.99 104.32 -17.02
C PRO A 40 49.28 103.63 -17.54
N THR A 41 49.42 103.72 -18.86
CA THR A 41 50.69 103.80 -19.62
C THR A 41 51.63 102.61 -19.57
N GLU A 42 51.51 101.74 -20.59
CA GLU A 42 52.64 101.21 -21.36
C GLU A 42 52.08 100.71 -22.71
N GLU A 43 51.94 101.66 -23.64
CA GLU A 43 51.59 101.39 -25.03
C GLU A 43 52.82 100.85 -25.78
N HIS A 44 52.55 99.84 -26.62
CA HIS A 44 53.40 99.34 -27.71
C HIS A 44 54.38 98.18 -27.41
N ASN A 45 53.88 97.06 -26.87
CA ASN A 45 54.41 95.74 -27.28
C ASN A 45 53.48 94.50 -27.08
N TRP A 46 52.25 94.68 -26.59
CA TRP A 46 51.37 93.55 -26.21
C TRP A 46 50.35 93.09 -27.28
N ASP A 47 50.12 93.85 -28.35
CA ASP A 47 49.05 93.57 -29.33
C ASP A 47 49.33 92.39 -30.28
N ALA A 48 50.60 92.10 -30.58
CA ALA A 48 50.95 91.02 -31.51
C ALA A 48 50.74 89.62 -30.90
N MET A 49 51.01 89.47 -29.60
CA MET A 49 50.93 88.18 -28.89
C MET A 49 49.47 87.79 -28.61
N GLY A 50 48.61 88.76 -28.27
CA GLY A 50 47.17 88.55 -28.08
C GLY A 50 46.43 88.15 -29.36
N TYR A 51 46.77 88.78 -30.50
CA TYR A 51 46.17 88.47 -31.79
C TYR A 51 46.53 87.05 -32.28
N GLN A 52 47.77 86.61 -32.10
CA GLN A 52 48.18 85.24 -32.45
C GLN A 52 47.49 84.17 -31.60
N HIS A 53 47.31 84.44 -30.30
CA HIS A 53 46.59 83.53 -29.41
C HIS A 53 45.10 83.43 -29.79
N GLU A 54 44.45 84.56 -30.06
CA GLU A 54 43.06 84.60 -30.50
C GLU A 54 42.86 83.89 -31.84
N GLN A 55 43.81 84.03 -32.76
CA GLN A 55 43.81 83.32 -34.04
C GLN A 55 43.95 81.81 -33.88
N ALA A 56 44.82 81.32 -32.99
CA ALA A 56 44.94 79.89 -32.70
C ALA A 56 43.65 79.30 -32.10
N GLU A 57 42.97 80.04 -31.21
CA GLU A 57 41.70 79.61 -30.61
C GLU A 57 40.56 79.58 -31.64
N TRP A 58 40.48 80.58 -32.53
CA TRP A 58 39.54 80.58 -33.65
C TRP A 58 39.85 79.47 -34.67
N GLU A 59 41.12 79.15 -34.93
CA GLU A 59 41.49 78.00 -35.75
C GLU A 59 41.06 76.66 -35.15
N ASN A 60 41.16 76.51 -33.82
CA ASN A 60 40.68 75.32 -33.13
C ASN A 60 39.14 75.21 -33.20
N LEU A 61 38.43 76.31 -32.96
CA LEU A 61 36.97 76.40 -33.14
C LEU A 61 36.55 76.13 -34.59
N ASN A 62 37.29 76.63 -35.56
CA ASN A 62 37.02 76.40 -36.98
C ASN A 62 37.22 74.94 -37.38
N LYS A 63 38.17 74.22 -36.76
CA LYS A 63 38.29 72.76 -36.93
C LYS A 63 37.06 72.05 -36.40
N LEU A 64 36.52 72.49 -35.27
CA LEU A 64 35.30 71.94 -34.70
C LEU A 64 34.10 72.28 -35.61
N LEU A 65 33.90 73.54 -35.99
CA LEU A 65 32.83 74.00 -36.90
C LEU A 65 32.79 73.16 -38.19
N ARG A 66 33.96 72.93 -38.81
CA ARG A 66 34.06 72.08 -40.01
C ARG A 66 33.65 70.63 -39.75
N ARG A 67 33.98 70.03 -38.59
CA ARG A 67 33.53 68.67 -38.22
C ARG A 67 32.01 68.56 -38.09
N HIS A 68 31.33 69.67 -37.79
CA HIS A 68 29.88 69.76 -37.72
C HIS A 68 29.24 70.33 -38.99
N GLY A 69 30.02 70.54 -40.08
CA GLY A 69 29.51 71.01 -41.37
C GLY A 69 29.25 72.53 -41.46
N LEU A 70 29.73 73.31 -40.50
CA LEU A 70 29.56 74.76 -40.44
C LEU A 70 30.74 75.50 -41.09
N LYS A 71 30.48 76.71 -41.61
CA LYS A 71 31.51 77.54 -42.26
C LYS A 71 32.49 78.13 -41.22
N PRO A 72 33.80 78.22 -41.52
CA PRO A 72 34.80 78.78 -40.62
C PRO A 72 34.68 80.31 -40.52
N VAL A 73 34.99 80.85 -39.34
CA VAL A 73 35.04 82.28 -39.05
C VAL A 73 36.47 82.79 -39.28
N SER A 74 36.65 83.82 -40.12
CA SER A 74 37.96 84.42 -40.39
C SER A 74 38.13 85.73 -39.62
N LEU A 75 39.24 85.87 -38.88
CA LEU A 75 39.69 87.14 -38.30
C LEU A 75 40.29 88.02 -39.39
N ALA A 76 39.85 89.27 -39.52
CA ALA A 76 40.50 90.20 -40.44
C ALA A 76 41.68 90.91 -39.79
N LYS A 77 42.72 91.19 -40.59
CA LYS A 77 43.93 91.87 -40.11
C LYS A 77 43.65 93.35 -39.81
N PRO A 78 44.17 93.93 -38.70
CA PRO A 78 43.88 95.31 -38.27
C PRO A 78 44.22 96.45 -39.27
N ARG A 79 44.91 96.17 -40.38
CA ARG A 79 45.39 97.16 -41.36
C ARG A 79 44.86 96.99 -42.79
N SER A 80 43.86 96.13 -43.00
CA SER A 80 43.38 95.80 -44.36
C SER A 80 41.87 95.55 -44.36
N SER A 81 41.05 96.60 -44.37
CA SER A 81 39.63 96.46 -44.70
C SER A 81 39.03 97.79 -45.16
N GLY A 82 38.77 97.91 -46.47
CA GLY A 82 38.04 99.04 -47.06
C GLY A 82 36.51 98.89 -47.01
N ASN A 83 35.97 97.71 -46.70
CA ASN A 83 34.53 97.44 -46.65
C ASN A 83 34.14 96.91 -45.27
N LEU A 84 33.52 97.77 -44.46
CA LEU A 84 33.04 97.47 -43.10
C LEU A 84 31.65 96.82 -43.07
N SER A 85 30.95 96.73 -44.22
CA SER A 85 29.55 96.26 -44.29
C SER A 85 29.37 94.77 -44.05
N ASP A 86 30.39 93.95 -44.32
CA ASP A 86 30.33 92.49 -44.19
C ASP A 86 31.10 91.95 -42.98
N MET A 87 31.57 92.83 -42.08
CA MET A 87 32.49 92.49 -41.01
C MET A 87 31.98 92.92 -39.64
N VAL A 88 31.85 91.96 -38.72
CA VAL A 88 31.41 92.24 -37.33
C VAL A 88 32.63 92.63 -36.51
N VAL A 89 32.67 93.87 -36.02
CA VAL A 89 33.70 94.35 -35.10
C VAL A 89 33.25 94.04 -33.68
N LEU A 90 34.02 93.22 -32.97
CA LEU A 90 33.76 92.85 -31.58
C LEU A 90 34.88 93.41 -30.69
N ASP A 91 34.53 93.87 -29.50
CA ASP A 91 35.53 94.08 -28.46
C ASP A 91 36.09 92.73 -27.97
N LYS A 92 37.27 92.76 -27.37
CA LYS A 92 38.00 91.56 -26.93
C LYS A 92 37.19 90.68 -25.96
N HIS A 93 36.35 91.30 -25.12
CA HIS A 93 35.52 90.58 -24.17
C HIS A 93 34.33 89.89 -24.85
N SER A 94 33.65 90.58 -25.78
CA SER A 94 32.57 90.00 -26.58
C SER A 94 33.05 88.86 -27.50
N SER A 95 34.23 88.99 -28.12
CA SER A 95 34.84 87.91 -28.91
C SER A 95 35.15 86.67 -28.06
N LEU A 96 35.72 86.87 -26.86
CA LEU A 96 35.98 85.77 -25.93
C LEU A 96 34.69 85.09 -25.48
N GLY A 97 33.65 85.86 -25.13
CA GLY A 97 32.34 85.34 -24.74
C GLY A 97 31.68 84.48 -25.83
N ILE A 98 31.69 84.96 -27.08
CA ILE A 98 31.15 84.23 -28.24
C ILE A 98 31.94 82.95 -28.50
N ARG A 99 33.29 82.98 -28.38
CA ARG A 99 34.13 81.78 -28.55
C ARG A 99 33.84 80.72 -27.50
N ILE A 100 33.70 81.12 -26.24
CA ILE A 100 33.36 80.19 -25.15
C ILE A 100 31.95 79.61 -25.37
N ALA A 101 30.98 80.44 -25.72
CA ALA A 101 29.61 80.01 -25.99
C ALA A 101 29.54 79.04 -27.18
N LEU A 102 30.21 79.35 -28.30
CA LEU A 102 30.29 78.46 -29.46
C LEU A 102 30.99 77.15 -29.09
N LYS A 103 32.14 77.20 -28.41
CA LYS A 103 32.85 75.99 -27.97
C LYS A 103 31.95 75.09 -27.12
N SER A 104 31.29 75.67 -26.12
CA SER A 104 30.38 74.94 -25.22
C SER A 104 29.20 74.34 -25.99
N LEU A 105 28.59 75.09 -26.91
CA LEU A 105 27.47 74.60 -27.71
C LEU A 105 27.90 73.44 -28.61
N MET A 106 29.05 73.55 -29.26
CA MET A 106 29.57 72.49 -30.12
C MET A 106 29.89 71.22 -29.34
N GLU A 107 30.56 71.34 -28.20
CA GLU A 107 30.83 70.22 -27.29
C GLU A 107 29.53 69.58 -26.79
N ASP A 108 28.52 70.39 -26.46
CA ASP A 108 27.21 69.89 -26.06
C ASP A 108 26.49 69.15 -27.21
N THR A 109 26.51 69.67 -28.44
CA THR A 109 25.93 68.95 -29.58
C THR A 109 26.62 67.62 -29.87
N GLU A 110 27.92 67.49 -29.61
CA GLU A 110 28.62 66.20 -29.73
C GLU A 110 28.27 65.24 -28.60
N ARG A 111 28.10 65.74 -27.36
CA ARG A 111 27.60 64.94 -26.24
C ARG A 111 26.19 64.42 -26.52
N GLN A 112 25.29 65.28 -27.00
CA GLN A 112 23.93 64.92 -27.39
C GLN A 112 23.92 63.89 -28.53
N ARG A 113 24.77 64.07 -29.57
CA ARG A 113 24.88 63.11 -30.68
C ARG A 113 25.39 61.74 -30.22
N LYS A 114 26.37 61.70 -29.30
CA LYS A 114 26.85 60.47 -28.68
C LYS A 114 25.77 59.78 -27.84
N MET A 115 25.06 60.54 -27.01
CA MET A 115 23.94 60.02 -26.21
C MET A 115 22.84 59.45 -27.11
N MET A 116 22.46 60.15 -28.17
CA MET A 116 21.45 59.69 -29.12
C MET A 116 21.86 58.40 -29.83
N ARG A 117 23.12 58.27 -30.26
CA ARG A 117 23.63 57.01 -30.83
C ARG A 117 23.58 55.87 -29.81
N GLY A 118 24.05 56.11 -28.58
CA GLY A 118 23.97 55.11 -27.51
C GLY A 118 22.53 54.68 -27.21
N LEU A 119 21.59 55.63 -27.18
CA LEU A 119 20.18 55.34 -26.98
C LEU A 119 19.57 54.52 -28.13
N ILE A 120 19.97 54.78 -29.37
CA ILE A 120 19.54 53.98 -30.53
C ILE A 120 20.10 52.56 -30.43
N GLU A 121 21.38 52.40 -30.14
CA GLU A 121 22.02 51.09 -29.94
C GLU A 121 21.37 50.30 -28.80
N ASP A 122 21.10 50.97 -27.68
CA ASP A 122 20.38 50.39 -26.55
C ASP A 122 18.93 50.02 -26.90
N ASN A 123 18.21 50.85 -27.66
CA ASN A 123 16.86 50.53 -28.11
C ASN A 123 16.84 49.32 -29.03
N HIS A 124 17.83 49.20 -29.93
CA HIS A 124 17.97 48.04 -30.79
C HIS A 124 18.23 46.76 -29.98
N ARG A 125 19.16 46.81 -29.01
CA ARG A 125 19.43 45.69 -28.11
C ARG A 125 18.19 45.28 -27.32
N LEU A 126 17.46 46.25 -26.75
CA LEU A 126 16.21 45.99 -26.02
C LEU A 126 15.14 45.37 -26.91
N ARG A 127 15.03 45.78 -28.18
CA ARG A 127 14.09 45.15 -29.13
C ARG A 127 14.44 43.69 -29.40
N ASP A 128 15.72 43.37 -29.52
CA ASP A 128 16.18 42.00 -29.74
C ASP A 128 15.96 41.13 -28.49
N GLU A 129 16.21 41.66 -27.30
CA GLU A 129 15.88 41.00 -26.03
C GLU A 129 14.38 40.73 -25.90
N VAL A 130 13.53 41.72 -26.20
CA VAL A 130 12.06 41.54 -26.18
C VAL A 130 11.59 40.49 -27.20
N ARG A 131 12.23 40.40 -28.37
CA ARG A 131 11.93 39.34 -29.35
C ARG A 131 12.32 37.97 -28.82
N LEU A 132 13.52 37.85 -28.25
CA LEU A 132 13.99 36.60 -27.67
C LEU A 132 13.10 36.12 -26.51
N GLU A 133 12.68 37.03 -25.64
CA GLU A 133 11.75 36.73 -24.55
C GLU A 133 10.37 36.33 -25.07
N ARG A 134 9.86 36.99 -26.12
CA ARG A 134 8.61 36.57 -26.77
C ARG A 134 8.72 35.15 -27.33
N ASP A 135 9.83 34.81 -27.98
CA ASP A 135 10.04 33.45 -28.50
C ASP A 135 10.18 32.42 -27.37
N ARG A 136 10.80 32.79 -26.24
CA ARG A 136 10.87 31.96 -25.03
C ARG A 136 9.48 31.73 -24.45
N ALA A 137 8.67 32.79 -24.31
CA ALA A 137 7.31 32.71 -23.82
C ALA A 137 6.42 31.83 -24.71
N SER A 138 6.48 32.00 -26.04
CA SER A 138 5.73 31.16 -26.99
C SER A 138 6.09 29.68 -26.88
N ARG A 139 7.39 29.35 -26.70
CA ARG A 139 7.80 27.96 -26.45
C ARG A 139 7.27 27.42 -25.12
N GLN A 140 7.20 28.24 -24.08
CA GLN A 140 6.63 27.83 -22.80
C GLN A 140 5.10 27.64 -22.90
N GLU A 141 4.42 28.51 -23.62
CA GLU A 141 2.98 28.40 -23.89
C GLU A 141 2.65 27.11 -24.67
N GLN A 142 3.42 26.79 -25.71
CA GLN A 142 3.24 25.53 -26.44
C GLN A 142 3.44 24.32 -25.53
N ARG A 143 4.49 24.31 -24.69
CA ARG A 143 4.71 23.23 -23.72
C ARG A 143 3.57 23.11 -22.72
N ALA A 144 3.00 24.23 -22.27
CA ALA A 144 1.85 24.24 -21.37
C ALA A 144 0.61 23.64 -22.07
N SER A 145 0.35 24.00 -23.32
CA SER A 145 -0.75 23.43 -24.12
C SER A 145 -0.57 21.93 -24.37
N ASP A 146 0.65 21.48 -24.68
CA ASP A 146 0.95 20.05 -24.85
C ASP A 146 0.70 19.27 -23.54
N LEU A 147 1.12 19.84 -22.40
CA LEU A 147 0.88 19.24 -21.09
C LEU A 147 -0.62 19.22 -20.74
N GLU A 148 -1.37 20.26 -21.07
CA GLU A 148 -2.81 20.33 -20.87
C GLU A 148 -3.53 19.23 -21.66
N SER A 149 -3.15 19.02 -22.93
CA SER A 149 -3.67 17.90 -23.74
C SER A 149 -3.34 16.53 -23.16
N VAL A 150 -2.13 16.33 -22.62
CA VAL A 150 -1.77 15.08 -21.92
C VAL A 150 -2.62 14.89 -20.66
N VAL A 151 -2.86 15.94 -19.88
CA VAL A 151 -3.70 15.89 -18.69
C VAL A 151 -5.15 15.56 -19.06
N GLU A 152 -5.72 16.17 -20.09
CA GLU A 152 -7.07 15.84 -20.58
C GLU A 152 -7.18 14.37 -21.03
N ASN A 153 -6.16 13.85 -21.72
CA ASN A 153 -6.09 12.44 -22.10
C ASN A 153 -6.02 11.51 -20.89
N VAL A 154 -5.21 11.83 -19.88
CA VAL A 154 -5.13 11.04 -18.64
C VAL A 154 -6.46 11.10 -17.87
N GLN A 155 -7.09 12.28 -17.77
CA GLN A 155 -8.39 12.44 -17.12
C GLN A 155 -9.48 11.62 -17.81
N SER A 156 -9.55 11.64 -19.14
CA SER A 156 -10.51 10.81 -19.87
C SER A 156 -10.26 9.32 -19.65
N LYS A 157 -8.99 8.89 -19.57
CA LYS A 157 -8.67 7.49 -19.29
C LYS A 157 -9.03 7.07 -17.86
N ILE A 158 -8.80 7.94 -16.88
CA ILE A 158 -9.21 7.70 -15.49
C ILE A 158 -10.74 7.54 -15.42
N ARG A 159 -11.51 8.48 -16.01
CA ARG A 159 -12.98 8.38 -16.06
C ARG A 159 -13.46 7.08 -16.70
N GLN A 160 -12.83 6.65 -17.80
CA GLN A 160 -13.15 5.36 -18.42
C GLN A 160 -12.92 4.18 -17.47
N LEU A 161 -11.79 4.16 -16.75
CA LEU A 161 -11.48 3.09 -15.80
C LEU A 161 -12.42 3.11 -14.59
N GLU A 162 -12.78 4.29 -14.11
CA GLU A 162 -13.79 4.47 -13.06
C GLU A 162 -15.15 3.92 -13.52
N ASP A 163 -15.61 4.27 -14.72
CA ASP A 163 -16.86 3.77 -15.31
C ASP A 163 -16.84 2.25 -15.50
N GLU A 164 -15.73 1.68 -15.97
CA GLU A 164 -15.55 0.23 -16.11
C GLU A 164 -15.58 -0.49 -14.75
N SER A 165 -14.97 0.12 -13.72
CA SER A 165 -14.98 -0.37 -12.34
C SER A 165 -16.39 -0.33 -11.75
N ILE A 166 -17.09 0.79 -11.90
CA ILE A 166 -18.49 0.94 -11.47
C ILE A 166 -19.39 -0.07 -12.18
N ALA A 167 -19.25 -0.22 -13.50
CA ALA A 167 -20.02 -1.20 -14.27
C ALA A 167 -19.75 -2.64 -13.80
N LYS A 168 -18.49 -2.97 -13.46
CA LYS A 168 -18.13 -4.29 -12.91
C LYS A 168 -18.74 -4.49 -11.52
N ALA A 169 -18.68 -3.50 -10.65
CA ALA A 169 -19.31 -3.54 -9.32
C ALA A 169 -20.84 -3.71 -9.42
N CYS A 170 -21.50 -2.98 -10.33
CA CYS A 170 -22.93 -3.12 -10.60
C CYS A 170 -23.31 -4.52 -11.10
N ARG A 171 -22.50 -5.12 -11.99
CA ARG A 171 -22.71 -6.51 -12.45
C ARG A 171 -22.56 -7.51 -11.30
N GLN A 172 -21.51 -7.37 -10.50
CA GLN A 172 -21.28 -8.23 -9.33
C GLN A 172 -22.41 -8.11 -8.31
N GLN A 173 -22.86 -6.89 -8.01
CA GLN A 173 -23.97 -6.66 -7.10
C GLN A 173 -25.27 -7.26 -7.62
N SER A 174 -25.51 -7.20 -8.93
CA SER A 174 -26.68 -7.82 -9.56
C SER A 174 -26.64 -9.35 -9.42
N HIS A 175 -25.48 -9.96 -9.64
CA HIS A 175 -25.28 -11.39 -9.46
C HIS A 175 -25.46 -11.83 -7.99
N VAL A 176 -24.94 -11.06 -7.03
CA VAL A 176 -25.17 -11.33 -5.59
C VAL A 176 -26.65 -11.26 -5.24
N LYS A 177 -27.39 -10.28 -5.78
CA LYS A 177 -28.86 -10.18 -5.56
C LYS A 177 -29.61 -11.38 -6.15
N GLU A 178 -29.16 -11.90 -7.29
CA GLU A 178 -29.74 -13.10 -7.90
C GLU A 178 -29.48 -14.33 -7.03
N LEU A 179 -28.24 -14.53 -6.58
CA LEU A 179 -27.87 -15.61 -5.67
C LEU A 179 -28.62 -15.55 -4.33
N GLN A 180 -28.87 -14.35 -3.80
CA GLN A 180 -29.70 -14.19 -2.60
C GLN A 180 -31.14 -14.65 -2.82
N LYS A 181 -31.75 -14.31 -3.97
CA LYS A 181 -33.09 -14.80 -4.32
C LYS A 181 -33.13 -16.32 -4.46
N ASP A 182 -32.11 -16.91 -5.08
CA ASP A 182 -32.01 -18.36 -5.22
C ASP A 182 -31.82 -19.05 -3.86
N GLN A 183 -31.04 -18.46 -2.96
CA GLN A 183 -30.88 -18.93 -1.59
C GLN A 183 -32.21 -18.89 -0.83
N GLU A 184 -32.95 -17.79 -0.87
CA GLU A 184 -34.28 -17.66 -0.26
C GLU A 184 -35.27 -18.68 -0.84
N ALA A 185 -35.27 -18.87 -2.17
CA ALA A 185 -36.11 -19.86 -2.83
C ALA A 185 -35.77 -21.29 -2.42
N SER A 186 -34.48 -21.63 -2.26
CA SER A 186 -34.04 -22.93 -1.76
C SER A 186 -34.45 -23.12 -0.30
N GLN A 187 -34.26 -22.12 0.55
CA GLN A 187 -34.66 -22.17 1.96
C GLN A 187 -36.17 -22.38 2.14
N MET A 188 -36.99 -21.71 1.33
CA MET A 188 -38.44 -21.91 1.34
C MET A 188 -38.80 -23.35 0.94
N LYS A 189 -38.15 -23.93 -0.07
CA LYS A 189 -38.35 -25.33 -0.47
C LYS A 189 -37.95 -26.30 0.64
N ASP A 190 -36.81 -26.08 1.29
CA ASP A 190 -36.33 -26.92 2.40
C ASP A 190 -37.31 -26.87 3.59
N HIS A 191 -37.82 -25.68 3.92
CA HIS A 191 -38.82 -25.53 4.97
C HIS A 191 -40.11 -26.27 4.63
N GLN A 192 -40.59 -26.13 3.38
CA GLN A 192 -41.78 -26.84 2.89
C GLN A 192 -41.60 -28.36 2.93
N GLN A 193 -40.42 -28.87 2.56
CA GLN A 193 -40.13 -30.31 2.63
C GLN A 193 -40.10 -30.80 4.08
N LYS A 194 -39.49 -30.06 5.00
CA LYS A 194 -39.50 -30.40 6.44
C LYS A 194 -40.93 -30.46 6.98
N GLN A 195 -41.78 -29.52 6.61
CA GLN A 195 -43.19 -29.53 7.01
C GLN A 195 -43.92 -30.78 6.48
N LYS A 196 -43.73 -31.12 5.19
CA LYS A 196 -44.30 -32.35 4.61
C LYS A 196 -43.79 -33.62 5.30
N LEU A 197 -42.53 -33.67 5.71
CA LEU A 197 -41.99 -34.80 6.47
C LEU A 197 -42.67 -34.95 7.83
N LEU A 198 -42.89 -33.84 8.54
CA LEU A 198 -43.60 -33.86 9.83
C LEU A 198 -45.05 -34.33 9.66
N GLU A 199 -45.75 -33.86 8.61
CA GLU A 199 -47.10 -34.32 8.27
C GLU A 199 -47.13 -35.82 7.96
N GLN A 200 -46.16 -36.30 7.19
CA GLN A 200 -46.01 -37.73 6.89
C GLN A 200 -45.74 -38.55 8.16
N GLU A 201 -44.86 -38.09 9.05
CA GLU A 201 -44.58 -38.78 10.30
C GLU A 201 -45.81 -38.84 11.22
N GLU A 202 -46.60 -37.76 11.29
CA GLU A 202 -47.88 -37.76 12.01
C GLU A 202 -48.88 -38.75 11.40
N THR A 203 -48.98 -38.83 10.07
CA THR A 203 -49.82 -39.84 9.40
C THR A 203 -49.36 -41.26 9.68
N ILE A 204 -48.06 -41.53 9.69
CA ILE A 204 -47.50 -42.84 10.03
C ILE A 204 -47.87 -43.22 11.47
N VAL A 205 -47.68 -42.32 12.44
CA VAL A 205 -48.05 -42.56 13.84
C VAL A 205 -49.55 -42.85 13.99
N ARG A 206 -50.41 -42.10 13.29
CA ARG A 206 -51.86 -42.36 13.26
C ARG A 206 -52.18 -43.76 12.71
N LEU A 207 -51.58 -44.13 11.58
CA LEU A 207 -51.80 -45.42 10.95
C LEU A 207 -51.27 -46.58 11.82
N GLN A 208 -50.10 -46.42 12.44
CA GLN A 208 -49.55 -47.41 13.39
C GLN A 208 -50.51 -47.63 14.56
N LYS A 209 -51.10 -46.56 15.11
CA LYS A 209 -52.09 -46.65 16.20
C LYS A 209 -53.34 -47.42 15.78
N GLU A 210 -53.87 -47.17 14.58
CA GLU A 210 -55.02 -47.90 14.04
C GLU A 210 -54.69 -49.37 13.77
N LEU A 211 -53.52 -49.67 13.22
CA LEU A 211 -53.06 -51.06 13.02
C LEU A 211 -52.93 -51.80 14.35
N CYS A 212 -52.39 -51.16 15.40
CA CYS A 212 -52.34 -51.77 16.74
C CYS A 212 -53.74 -52.00 17.31
N LYS A 213 -54.70 -51.10 17.08
CA LYS A 213 -56.09 -51.25 17.52
C LYS A 213 -56.75 -52.45 16.81
N ILE A 214 -56.70 -52.48 15.49
CA ILE A 214 -57.23 -53.58 14.68
C ILE A 214 -56.55 -54.91 15.05
N GLY A 215 -55.23 -54.90 15.27
CA GLY A 215 -54.48 -56.07 15.72
C GLY A 215 -54.95 -56.61 17.07
N ARG A 216 -55.25 -55.74 18.04
CA ARG A 216 -55.83 -56.16 19.33
C ARG A 216 -57.23 -56.74 19.17
N GLU A 217 -58.10 -56.06 18.41
CA GLU A 217 -59.47 -56.53 18.13
C GLU A 217 -59.48 -57.90 17.44
N GLU A 218 -58.61 -58.10 16.44
CA GLU A 218 -58.45 -59.39 15.75
C GLU A 218 -57.91 -60.47 16.70
N GLN A 219 -56.96 -60.13 17.57
CA GLN A 219 -56.42 -61.07 18.54
C GLN A 219 -57.47 -61.49 19.58
N GLU A 220 -58.33 -60.57 20.02
CA GLU A 220 -59.51 -60.88 20.86
C GLU A 220 -60.52 -61.77 20.13
N ARG A 221 -60.80 -61.48 18.85
CA ARG A 221 -61.68 -62.30 17.99
C ARG A 221 -61.15 -63.73 17.84
N VAL A 222 -59.85 -63.87 17.59
CA VAL A 222 -59.18 -65.19 17.49
C VAL A 222 -59.19 -65.91 18.85
N ALA A 223 -58.95 -65.20 19.95
CA ALA A 223 -58.98 -65.78 21.29
C ALA A 223 -60.38 -66.28 21.67
N THR A 224 -61.42 -65.51 21.38
CA THR A 224 -62.82 -65.93 21.58
C THR A 224 -63.19 -67.11 20.70
N GLN A 225 -62.81 -67.10 19.41
CA GLN A 225 -63.03 -68.23 18.51
C GLN A 225 -62.31 -69.50 19.00
N LYS A 226 -61.03 -69.41 19.41
CA LYS A 226 -60.29 -70.53 19.99
C LYS A 226 -60.94 -71.05 21.27
N LYS A 227 -61.39 -70.16 22.16
CA LYS A 227 -62.10 -70.55 23.39
C LYS A 227 -63.38 -71.32 23.08
N MET A 228 -64.18 -70.86 22.10
CA MET A 228 -65.38 -71.56 21.64
C MET A 228 -65.03 -72.91 20.99
N PHE A 229 -64.01 -72.96 20.14
CA PHE A 229 -63.54 -74.19 19.52
C PHE A 229 -63.11 -75.22 20.57
N CYS A 230 -62.33 -74.82 21.58
CA CYS A 230 -61.97 -75.70 22.69
C CYS A 230 -63.19 -76.17 23.49
N GLN A 231 -64.21 -75.34 23.69
CA GLN A 231 -65.47 -75.77 24.33
C GLN A 231 -66.21 -76.82 23.48
N PHE A 232 -66.19 -76.67 22.15
CA PHE A 232 -66.71 -77.67 21.23
C PHE A 232 -65.91 -78.98 21.27
N CYS A 233 -64.58 -78.92 21.22
CA CYS A 233 -63.72 -80.12 21.29
C CYS A 233 -63.80 -80.86 22.63
N LYS A 234 -64.08 -80.15 23.74
CA LYS A 234 -64.30 -80.78 25.06
C LYS A 234 -65.63 -81.53 25.16
N ARG A 235 -66.53 -81.37 24.18
CA ARG A 235 -67.79 -82.11 24.13
C ARG A 235 -67.50 -83.50 23.55
N ALA A 236 -67.82 -84.55 24.30
CA ALA A 236 -67.67 -85.91 23.81
C ALA A 236 -68.48 -86.10 22.51
N PRO A 237 -67.93 -86.79 21.48
CA PRO A 237 -68.62 -87.03 20.22
C PRO A 237 -69.97 -87.70 20.52
N LYS A 238 -71.05 -87.10 20.03
CA LYS A 238 -72.41 -87.55 20.39
C LYS A 238 -72.87 -88.72 19.54
N CYS A 239 -72.19 -89.00 18.42
CA CYS A 239 -72.47 -90.13 17.54
C CYS A 239 -71.19 -90.77 16.94
N LEU A 240 -71.29 -92.01 16.47
CA LEU A 240 -70.21 -92.73 15.77
C LEU A 240 -69.70 -92.00 14.51
N LEU A 241 -70.55 -91.19 13.88
CA LEU A 241 -70.19 -90.39 12.69
C LEU A 241 -69.22 -89.26 13.06
N ASP A 242 -69.40 -88.63 14.22
CA ASP A 242 -68.49 -87.59 14.73
C ASP A 242 -67.10 -88.17 15.00
N GLN A 243 -67.02 -89.41 15.50
CA GLN A 243 -65.75 -90.11 15.69
C GLN A 243 -65.03 -90.37 14.36
N GLN A 244 -65.77 -90.74 13.31
CA GLN A 244 -65.21 -90.91 11.96
C GLN A 244 -64.73 -89.60 11.36
N PHE A 245 -65.48 -88.50 11.54
CA PHE A 245 -65.04 -87.18 11.11
C PHE A 245 -63.80 -86.70 11.86
N LEU A 246 -63.69 -86.93 13.17
CA LEU A 246 -62.50 -86.59 13.94
C LEU A 246 -61.26 -87.37 13.46
N CYS A 247 -61.38 -88.68 13.21
CA CYS A 247 -60.28 -89.46 12.63
C CYS A 247 -59.88 -88.96 11.23
N LEU A 248 -60.86 -88.53 10.41
CA LEU A 248 -60.61 -87.97 9.09
C LEU A 248 -59.91 -86.60 9.18
N ILE A 249 -60.33 -85.76 10.14
CA ILE A 249 -59.68 -84.49 10.44
C ILE A 249 -58.26 -84.73 10.92
N ASP A 250 -58.00 -85.67 11.82
CA ASP A 250 -56.66 -86.01 12.31
C ASP A 250 -55.75 -86.51 11.18
N TYR A 251 -56.30 -87.29 10.24
CA TYR A 251 -55.61 -87.74 9.04
C TYR A 251 -55.23 -86.55 8.14
N TYR A 252 -56.16 -85.65 7.82
CA TYR A 252 -55.88 -84.48 7.00
C TYR A 252 -54.98 -83.46 7.72
N GLU A 253 -55.11 -83.28 9.02
CA GLU A 253 -54.21 -82.45 9.82
C GLU A 253 -52.79 -82.99 9.79
N SER A 254 -52.64 -84.32 9.89
CA SER A 254 -51.34 -84.99 9.77
C SER A 254 -50.77 -84.82 8.37
N GLN A 255 -51.60 -84.91 7.33
CA GLN A 255 -51.20 -84.67 5.94
C GLN A 255 -50.79 -83.21 5.71
N ILE A 256 -51.51 -82.24 6.26
CA ILE A 256 -51.16 -80.82 6.21
C ILE A 256 -49.88 -80.54 6.99
N LYS A 257 -49.68 -81.15 8.16
CA LYS A 257 -48.44 -81.04 8.94
C LYS A 257 -47.26 -81.65 8.17
N HIS A 258 -47.46 -82.77 7.49
CA HIS A 258 -46.49 -83.39 6.61
C HIS A 258 -46.14 -82.46 5.44
N MET A 259 -47.13 -81.94 4.71
CA MET A 259 -46.92 -80.98 3.61
C MET A 259 -46.23 -79.69 4.08
N LYS A 260 -46.59 -79.13 5.24
CA LYS A 260 -45.90 -77.97 5.83
C LYS A 260 -44.46 -78.29 6.25
N LYS A 261 -44.17 -79.54 6.61
CA LYS A 261 -42.80 -80.00 6.94
C LYS A 261 -41.98 -80.17 5.67
N GLU A 262 -42.57 -80.72 4.61
CA GLU A 262 -41.98 -80.80 3.27
C GLU A 262 -41.74 -79.40 2.68
N LEU A 263 -42.71 -78.47 2.73
CA LEU A 263 -42.51 -77.08 2.30
C LEU A 263 -41.39 -76.36 3.08
N ARG A 264 -41.20 -76.68 4.37
CA ARG A 264 -40.07 -76.14 5.15
C ARG A 264 -38.74 -76.79 4.81
N LYS A 265 -38.72 -78.05 4.37
CA LYS A 265 -37.52 -78.67 3.78
C LYS A 265 -37.22 -78.06 2.43
N TYR A 266 -38.19 -77.98 1.53
CA TYR A 266 -38.03 -77.31 0.23
C TYR A 266 -37.62 -75.84 0.38
N LYS A 267 -38.14 -75.10 1.36
CA LYS A 267 -37.69 -73.73 1.61
C LYS A 267 -36.23 -73.66 2.11
N LYS A 268 -35.79 -74.62 2.93
CA LYS A 268 -34.39 -74.75 3.33
C LYS A 268 -33.47 -75.25 2.20
N ASP A 269 -33.99 -76.05 1.28
CA ASP A 269 -33.27 -76.55 0.11
C ASP A 269 -33.21 -75.49 -1.02
N VAL A 270 -34.21 -74.61 -1.10
CA VAL A 270 -34.23 -73.42 -1.98
C VAL A 270 -33.24 -72.36 -1.50
N ASP A 271 -33.06 -72.19 -0.19
CA ASP A 271 -32.01 -71.29 0.37
C ASP A 271 -30.57 -71.80 0.10
N HIS A 272 -30.40 -73.04 -0.41
CA HIS A 272 -29.11 -73.61 -0.83
C HIS A 272 -28.97 -73.84 -2.34
N VAL A 273 -30.01 -73.61 -3.14
CA VAL A 273 -29.97 -73.82 -4.61
C VAL A 273 -30.45 -72.61 -5.42
N GLN A 274 -30.99 -71.56 -4.78
CA GLN A 274 -31.38 -70.31 -5.47
C GLN A 274 -30.29 -69.23 -5.41
N GLY A 275 -29.05 -69.64 -5.73
CA GLY A 275 -28.17 -68.75 -6.47
C GLY A 275 -28.66 -68.76 -7.92
N GLU A 276 -28.94 -67.57 -8.44
CA GLU A 276 -29.15 -67.29 -9.86
C GLU A 276 -30.52 -67.65 -10.47
N ALA A 277 -31.09 -66.70 -11.20
CA ALA A 277 -32.25 -66.82 -12.08
C ALA A 277 -33.65 -66.85 -11.41
N LYS A 278 -34.07 -65.72 -10.82
CA LYS A 278 -35.40 -65.10 -11.03
C LYS A 278 -35.50 -63.81 -10.21
N ASP A 279 -34.91 -62.74 -10.73
CA ASP A 279 -35.19 -61.33 -10.37
C ASP A 279 -34.83 -60.44 -11.57
N LYS A 280 -35.29 -60.83 -12.76
CA LYS A 280 -35.23 -60.02 -13.97
C LYS A 280 -36.65 -59.68 -14.43
N GLU A 281 -37.46 -59.07 -13.56
CA GLU A 281 -38.66 -58.35 -14.03
C GLU A 281 -39.29 -57.35 -13.06
N GLU A 282 -38.69 -57.03 -11.92
CA GLU A 282 -39.22 -56.00 -10.99
C GLU A 282 -38.24 -54.86 -10.64
N PHE A 283 -37.21 -54.62 -11.47
CA PHE A 283 -36.32 -53.44 -11.32
C PHE A 283 -36.48 -52.37 -12.42
N SER A 284 -37.63 -52.34 -13.11
CA SER A 284 -37.88 -51.30 -14.12
C SER A 284 -38.35 -49.95 -13.56
N ASN A 285 -38.42 -49.77 -12.23
CA ASN A 285 -38.77 -48.51 -11.60
C ASN A 285 -37.59 -47.86 -10.85
N LEU A 286 -36.39 -47.87 -11.46
CA LEU A 286 -35.31 -46.97 -11.08
C LEU A 286 -35.38 -45.68 -11.93
N ASP A 287 -36.38 -44.86 -11.63
CA ASP A 287 -36.47 -43.47 -12.13
C ASP A 287 -35.48 -42.52 -11.42
N ALA A 288 -34.32 -43.05 -11.01
CA ALA A 288 -33.16 -42.32 -10.49
C ALA A 288 -31.93 -42.45 -11.42
N THR A 289 -32.09 -43.08 -12.58
CA THR A 289 -31.06 -43.27 -13.61
C THR A 289 -30.53 -41.96 -14.24
N PRO A 290 -31.33 -40.88 -14.42
CA PRO A 290 -30.83 -39.64 -15.01
C PRO A 290 -29.78 -38.93 -14.14
N ASN A 291 -29.95 -38.96 -12.81
CA ASN A 291 -29.07 -38.24 -11.87
C ASN A 291 -27.71 -38.93 -11.73
N TYR A 292 -27.69 -40.27 -11.64
CA TYR A 292 -26.42 -41.02 -11.66
C TYR A 292 -25.68 -40.89 -12.99
N ARG A 293 -26.39 -40.85 -14.12
CA ARG A 293 -25.77 -40.63 -15.43
C ARG A 293 -25.18 -39.22 -15.55
N ALA A 294 -25.91 -38.20 -15.09
CA ALA A 294 -25.41 -36.82 -15.06
C ALA A 294 -24.19 -36.67 -14.15
N LEU A 295 -24.22 -37.30 -12.97
CA LEU A 295 -23.11 -37.29 -12.02
C LEU A 295 -21.86 -38.03 -12.57
N LEU A 296 -22.06 -39.21 -13.18
CA LEU A 296 -20.99 -39.94 -13.86
C LEU A 296 -20.38 -39.11 -15.00
N THR A 297 -21.22 -38.43 -15.79
CA THR A 297 -20.75 -37.55 -16.88
C THR A 297 -20.00 -36.34 -16.33
N SER A 298 -20.45 -35.77 -15.20
CA SER A 298 -19.76 -34.69 -14.48
C SER A 298 -18.38 -35.13 -13.98
N PHE A 299 -18.28 -36.29 -13.33
CA PHE A 299 -16.99 -36.82 -12.88
C PHE A 299 -16.06 -37.16 -14.05
N GLN A 300 -16.62 -37.68 -15.15
CA GLN A 300 -15.85 -37.95 -16.35
C GLN A 300 -15.31 -36.66 -16.99
N ASN A 301 -16.11 -35.59 -17.03
CA ASN A 301 -15.66 -34.27 -17.51
C ASN A 301 -14.60 -33.67 -16.59
N GLN A 302 -14.77 -33.76 -15.27
CA GLN A 302 -13.79 -33.28 -14.29
C GLN A 302 -12.46 -34.05 -14.42
N PHE A 303 -12.51 -35.35 -14.69
CA PHE A 303 -11.31 -36.16 -14.95
C PHE A 303 -10.59 -35.73 -16.24
N ILE A 304 -11.34 -35.43 -17.30
CA ILE A 304 -10.77 -34.93 -18.56
C ILE A 304 -10.13 -33.55 -18.36
N GLU A 305 -10.81 -32.63 -17.67
CA GLU A 305 -10.33 -31.28 -17.43
C GLU A 305 -9.06 -31.27 -16.55
N THR A 306 -9.05 -32.07 -15.47
CA THR A 306 -7.87 -32.22 -14.61
C THR A 306 -6.69 -32.85 -15.36
N LYS A 307 -6.95 -33.79 -16.28
CA LYS A 307 -5.92 -34.37 -17.14
C LYS A 307 -5.31 -33.31 -18.08
N VAL A 308 -6.14 -32.51 -18.75
CA VAL A 308 -5.66 -31.41 -19.62
C VAL A 308 -4.87 -30.38 -18.83
N ARG A 309 -5.33 -30.01 -17.63
CA ARG A 309 -4.62 -29.08 -16.74
C ARG A 309 -3.26 -29.64 -16.32
N ASN A 310 -3.18 -30.93 -16.00
CA ASN A 310 -1.92 -31.58 -15.66
C ASN A 310 -0.95 -31.62 -16.85
N GLU A 311 -1.44 -31.89 -18.06
CA GLU A 311 -0.62 -31.84 -19.28
C GLU A 311 -0.09 -30.41 -19.53
N GLN A 312 -0.91 -29.39 -19.32
CA GLN A 312 -0.47 -27.99 -19.41
C GLN A 312 0.61 -27.66 -18.37
N LEU A 313 0.40 -28.01 -17.11
CA LEU A 313 1.39 -27.79 -16.05
C LEU A 313 2.69 -28.54 -16.32
N LEU A 314 2.63 -29.73 -16.93
CA LEU A 314 3.81 -30.50 -17.31
C LEU A 314 4.58 -29.82 -18.45
N CYS A 315 3.88 -29.26 -19.44
CA CYS A 315 4.48 -28.43 -20.48
C CYS A 315 5.14 -27.17 -19.90
N GLU A 316 4.47 -26.46 -18.97
CA GLU A 316 5.05 -25.30 -18.28
C GLU A 316 6.28 -25.69 -17.45
N ASN A 317 6.24 -26.81 -16.72
CA ASN A 317 7.35 -27.28 -15.92
C ASN A 317 8.56 -27.66 -16.78
N THR A 318 8.33 -28.32 -17.93
CA THR A 318 9.41 -28.64 -18.87
C THR A 318 10.01 -27.38 -19.50
N ASN A 319 9.19 -26.36 -19.79
CA ASN A 319 9.69 -25.07 -20.27
C ASN A 319 10.50 -24.34 -19.20
N LEU A 320 9.99 -24.25 -17.97
CA LEU A 320 10.72 -23.66 -16.84
C LEU A 320 12.04 -24.39 -16.55
N LYS A 321 12.06 -25.71 -16.70
CA LYS A 321 13.30 -26.50 -16.58
C LYS A 321 14.31 -26.14 -17.67
N LYS A 322 13.88 -26.00 -18.93
CA LYS A 322 14.75 -25.53 -20.03
C LYS A 322 15.24 -24.10 -19.80
N GLU A 323 14.40 -23.22 -19.27
CA GLU A 323 14.81 -21.87 -18.87
C GLU A 323 15.82 -21.87 -17.72
N LEU A 324 15.73 -22.84 -16.81
CA LEU A 324 16.68 -22.98 -15.71
C LEU A 324 18.03 -23.52 -16.19
N GLU A 325 18.02 -24.47 -17.14
CA GLU A 325 19.22 -25.03 -17.77
C GLU A 325 19.94 -24.04 -18.69
N THR A 326 19.24 -23.05 -19.25
CA THR A 326 19.84 -21.99 -20.10
C THR A 326 20.37 -20.79 -19.32
N ARG A 327 20.22 -20.75 -17.99
CA ARG A 327 20.85 -19.73 -17.15
C ARG A 327 22.32 -20.07 -16.91
N ALA A 328 23.20 -19.08 -17.08
CA ALA A 328 24.62 -19.23 -16.79
C ALA A 328 24.82 -19.69 -15.34
N THR A 329 25.60 -20.75 -15.16
CA THR A 329 25.77 -21.37 -13.85
C THR A 329 26.61 -20.48 -12.93
N ALA A 330 26.42 -20.60 -11.62
CA ALA A 330 27.14 -19.79 -10.63
C ALA A 330 28.67 -19.91 -10.73
N GLN A 331 29.19 -20.99 -11.34
CA GLN A 331 30.59 -21.16 -11.65
C GLN A 331 31.06 -20.26 -12.81
N GLU A 332 30.28 -20.11 -13.86
CA GLU A 332 30.58 -19.24 -14.99
C GLU A 332 30.59 -17.77 -14.57
N LEU A 333 29.62 -17.35 -13.75
CA LEU A 333 29.62 -16.00 -13.17
C LEU A 333 30.83 -15.75 -12.25
N LYS A 334 31.32 -16.76 -11.53
CA LYS A 334 32.56 -16.64 -10.75
C LYS A 334 33.80 -16.51 -11.64
N LEU A 335 33.84 -17.23 -12.77
CA LEU A 335 34.92 -17.12 -13.75
C LEU A 335 34.93 -15.74 -14.42
N TYR A 336 33.76 -15.23 -14.84
CA TYR A 336 33.64 -13.88 -15.40
C TYR A 336 34.04 -12.82 -14.37
N ARG A 337 33.63 -12.96 -13.10
CA ARG A 337 34.05 -12.05 -12.03
C ARG A 337 35.56 -12.09 -11.78
N GLN A 338 36.20 -13.26 -11.89
CA GLN A 338 37.66 -13.38 -11.79
C GLN A 338 38.38 -12.75 -12.99
N GLN A 339 37.84 -12.89 -14.20
CA GLN A 339 38.38 -12.24 -15.40
C GLN A 339 38.28 -10.72 -15.29
N VAL A 340 37.14 -10.18 -14.86
CA VAL A 340 36.97 -8.73 -14.62
C VAL A 340 37.97 -8.23 -13.59
N LYS A 341 38.16 -8.95 -12.47
CA LYS A 341 39.20 -8.58 -11.48
C LYS A 341 40.62 -8.62 -12.02
N ARG A 342 40.94 -9.50 -12.98
CA ARG A 342 42.26 -9.52 -13.64
C ARG A 342 42.42 -8.30 -14.55
N LEU A 343 41.40 -7.98 -15.34
CA LEU A 343 41.40 -6.81 -16.22
C LEU A 343 41.50 -5.50 -15.43
N GLU A 344 40.79 -5.38 -14.30
CA GLU A 344 40.91 -4.24 -13.38
C GLU A 344 42.33 -4.10 -12.81
N LYS A 345 43.00 -5.21 -12.48
CA LYS A 345 44.40 -5.19 -12.01
C LYS A 345 45.37 -4.76 -13.10
N ILE A 346 45.11 -5.12 -14.35
CA ILE A 346 45.92 -4.69 -15.49
C ILE A 346 45.71 -3.20 -15.75
N LEU A 347 44.44 -2.74 -15.77
CA LEU A 347 44.10 -1.34 -15.94
C LEU A 347 44.72 -0.44 -14.85
N LYS A 348 44.73 -0.91 -13.60
CA LYS A 348 45.39 -0.21 -12.47
C LYS A 348 46.92 -0.16 -12.59
N ARG A 349 47.55 -1.14 -13.25
CA ARG A 349 48.98 -1.08 -13.56
C ARG A 349 49.27 -0.11 -14.70
N ASP A 350 48.43 -0.10 -15.72
CA ASP A 350 48.61 0.76 -16.90
C ASP A 350 48.35 2.23 -16.59
N THR A 351 47.41 2.53 -15.69
CA THR A 351 47.20 3.91 -15.19
C THR A 351 48.39 4.38 -14.33
N LYS A 352 48.94 3.52 -13.49
CA LYS A 352 50.11 3.83 -12.65
C LYS A 352 51.41 3.96 -13.46
N SER A 353 51.57 3.20 -14.55
CA SER A 353 52.71 3.36 -15.46
C SER A 353 52.60 4.64 -16.30
N HIS A 354 51.37 5.06 -16.64
CA HIS A 354 51.10 6.31 -17.37
C HIS A 354 51.32 7.56 -16.51
N GLU A 355 51.11 7.47 -15.19
CA GLU A 355 51.38 8.56 -14.24
C GLU A 355 52.89 8.81 -14.07
N ASN A 356 53.69 7.73 -14.04
CA ASN A 356 55.15 7.82 -13.93
C ASN A 356 55.84 8.27 -15.24
N THR A 357 55.20 8.16 -16.41
CA THR A 357 55.79 8.59 -17.70
C THR A 357 55.54 10.05 -18.05
N ARG A 358 54.72 10.77 -17.27
CA ARG A 358 54.36 12.17 -17.52
C ARG A 358 55.38 13.18 -16.98
N GLU A 359 56.29 12.76 -16.09
CA GLU A 359 57.34 13.63 -15.51
C GLU A 359 58.69 13.56 -16.25
N GLU A 360 58.94 12.58 -17.13
CA GLU A 360 60.22 12.45 -17.86
C GLU A 360 60.21 12.96 -19.31
N LYS A 361 59.08 13.39 -19.86
CA LYS A 361 58.99 13.87 -21.27
C LYS A 361 58.98 15.40 -21.40
N MET A 362 60.00 16.06 -20.85
CA MET A 362 60.41 17.41 -21.23
C MET A 362 61.93 17.49 -21.51
N LYS A 363 62.49 16.50 -22.22
CA LYS A 363 63.77 16.61 -22.92
C LYS A 363 63.97 15.38 -23.80
N GLU A 364 63.57 15.49 -25.06
CA GLU A 364 64.13 14.82 -26.24
C GLU A 364 63.07 14.85 -27.33
N GLN A 365 63.03 15.98 -28.04
CA GLN A 365 62.50 16.03 -29.38
C GLN A 365 63.71 15.96 -30.29
N ARG A 366 64.10 14.73 -30.64
CA ARG A 366 64.85 14.35 -31.85
C ARG A 366 64.91 12.82 -31.86
N GLU A 367 64.62 12.26 -33.05
CA GLU A 367 64.64 10.83 -33.38
C GLU A 367 63.45 10.01 -32.90
N SER A 368 62.48 9.84 -33.80
CA SER A 368 61.89 8.53 -34.21
C SER A 368 60.55 8.76 -34.92
N GLU A 369 60.61 9.23 -36.16
CA GLU A 369 59.57 8.92 -37.14
C GLU A 369 59.72 7.42 -37.47
N SER A 370 58.78 6.58 -37.00
CA SER A 370 58.40 5.28 -37.62
C SER A 370 57.63 4.29 -36.71
N ILE A 371 57.10 4.69 -35.53
CA ILE A 371 56.24 3.78 -34.71
C ILE A 371 55.02 4.50 -34.11
N THR A 372 54.27 5.26 -34.91
CA THR A 372 53.08 5.99 -34.42
C THR A 372 51.75 5.45 -34.96
N GLU A 373 51.77 4.52 -35.90
CA GLU A 373 50.54 3.99 -36.52
C GLU A 373 49.99 2.80 -35.72
N ASP A 374 50.85 1.85 -35.32
CA ASP A 374 50.47 0.69 -34.51
C ASP A 374 49.91 1.06 -33.12
N HIS A 375 50.44 2.10 -32.47
CA HIS A 375 49.95 2.55 -31.17
C HIS A 375 48.58 3.23 -31.29
N ARG A 376 48.33 3.94 -32.39
CA ARG A 376 47.04 4.57 -32.67
C ARG A 376 45.97 3.51 -32.96
N ASP A 377 46.32 2.47 -33.72
CA ASP A 377 45.43 1.37 -34.02
C ASP A 377 45.14 0.49 -32.79
N GLU A 378 46.12 0.27 -31.91
CA GLU A 378 45.91 -0.45 -30.65
C GLU A 378 45.01 0.33 -29.68
N VAL A 379 45.16 1.64 -29.61
CA VAL A 379 44.29 2.52 -28.81
C VAL A 379 42.87 2.56 -29.41
N CYS A 380 42.73 2.65 -30.73
CA CYS A 380 41.45 2.55 -31.42
C CYS A 380 40.77 1.20 -31.19
N ARG A 381 41.52 0.08 -31.20
CA ARG A 381 41.00 -1.26 -30.84
C ARG A 381 40.48 -1.31 -29.40
N LYS A 382 41.20 -0.73 -28.45
CA LYS A 382 40.77 -0.65 -27.04
C LYS A 382 39.52 0.20 -26.87
N TYR A 383 39.43 1.36 -27.54
CA TYR A 383 38.21 2.18 -27.52
C TYR A 383 37.02 1.46 -28.16
N LEU A 384 37.22 0.79 -29.30
CA LEU A 384 36.19 -0.04 -29.93
C LEU A 384 35.76 -1.22 -29.06
N GLN A 385 36.67 -1.82 -28.30
CA GLN A 385 36.37 -2.88 -27.34
C GLN A 385 35.55 -2.36 -26.14
N VAL A 386 35.84 -1.16 -25.66
CA VAL A 386 35.06 -0.51 -24.59
C VAL A 386 33.67 -0.14 -25.11
N LEU A 387 33.58 0.44 -26.30
CA LEU A 387 32.30 0.80 -26.93
C LEU A 387 31.45 -0.43 -27.22
N SER A 388 32.04 -1.54 -27.70
CA SER A 388 31.32 -2.81 -27.90
C SER A 388 30.95 -3.51 -26.59
N SER A 389 31.75 -3.34 -25.53
CA SER A 389 31.39 -3.83 -24.20
C SER A 389 30.19 -3.07 -23.63
N ILE A 390 30.17 -1.74 -23.78
CA ILE A 390 29.03 -0.91 -23.37
C ILE A 390 27.81 -1.24 -24.24
N ASP A 391 28.00 -1.43 -25.53
CA ASP A 391 26.93 -1.83 -26.43
C ASP A 391 26.36 -3.24 -26.14
N ALA A 392 27.20 -4.18 -25.72
CA ALA A 392 26.77 -5.49 -25.25
C ALA A 392 25.93 -5.41 -23.96
N VAL A 393 26.22 -4.43 -23.08
CA VAL A 393 25.39 -4.13 -21.91
C VAL A 393 24.04 -3.53 -22.33
N LEU A 394 24.03 -2.68 -23.37
CA LEU A 394 22.81 -2.05 -23.92
C LEU A 394 21.93 -3.04 -24.70
N SER A 395 22.55 -3.98 -25.42
CA SER A 395 21.90 -5.00 -26.24
C SER A 395 21.46 -6.25 -25.47
N SER A 396 21.66 -6.28 -24.13
CA SER A 396 21.18 -7.37 -23.28
C SER A 396 19.64 -7.44 -23.29
N PRO A 397 19.01 -8.62 -23.56
CA PRO A 397 17.58 -8.73 -23.85
C PRO A 397 16.63 -8.24 -22.73
N ARG A 398 17.12 -8.13 -21.48
CA ARG A 398 16.32 -7.62 -20.35
C ARG A 398 16.17 -6.10 -20.34
N ARG A 399 16.91 -5.36 -21.18
CA ARG A 399 16.86 -3.89 -21.28
C ARG A 399 16.59 -3.38 -22.70
N ALA A 400 16.27 -4.29 -23.63
CA ALA A 400 15.91 -3.97 -25.02
C ALA A 400 14.65 -3.08 -25.13
N SER A 401 13.81 -3.01 -24.09
CA SER A 401 12.64 -2.14 -24.02
C SER A 401 12.99 -0.64 -23.99
N LEU A 402 14.22 -0.24 -23.64
CA LEU A 402 14.65 1.16 -23.64
C LEU A 402 15.13 1.64 -25.03
N VAL A 403 15.68 0.75 -25.85
CA VAL A 403 16.18 1.10 -27.19
C VAL A 403 15.03 1.29 -28.19
N ILE A 404 13.95 0.51 -28.05
CA ILE A 404 12.76 0.61 -28.90
C ILE A 404 11.99 1.93 -28.65
N TYR A 405 12.05 2.48 -27.43
CA TYR A 405 11.37 3.75 -27.11
C TYR A 405 12.00 4.97 -27.81
N LYS A 406 13.29 4.93 -28.16
CA LYS A 406 14.03 6.09 -28.69
C LYS A 406 14.01 6.29 -30.20
N GLN A 407 13.57 5.33 -31.00
CA GLN A 407 13.46 5.55 -32.45
C GLN A 407 12.24 6.42 -32.85
N SER A 408 11.34 6.78 -31.92
CA SER A 408 10.06 7.42 -32.27
C SER A 408 9.94 8.92 -32.01
N LYS A 409 10.93 9.61 -31.40
CA LYS A 409 10.81 11.07 -31.15
C LYS A 409 12.13 11.85 -31.29
N GLY A 410 12.27 12.60 -32.40
CA GLY A 410 13.14 13.79 -32.49
C GLY A 410 14.16 13.79 -33.64
N PRO A 411 14.43 14.95 -34.29
CA PRO A 411 15.02 15.03 -35.63
C PRO A 411 16.52 14.74 -35.66
N VAL A 412 16.92 13.93 -36.65
CA VAL A 412 18.31 13.59 -37.00
C VAL A 412 19.09 14.88 -37.30
N ARG A 413 20.00 15.25 -36.41
CA ARG A 413 20.95 16.34 -36.64
C ARG A 413 22.19 15.74 -37.30
N ASN A 414 22.29 15.93 -38.62
CA ASN A 414 23.41 15.45 -39.44
C ASN A 414 24.74 16.01 -38.93
N TRP A 415 25.68 15.11 -38.61
CA TRP A 415 27.09 15.46 -38.42
C TRP A 415 27.89 15.26 -39.73
N PRO A 416 28.85 16.13 -40.08
CA PRO A 416 29.56 16.02 -41.35
C PRO A 416 30.38 14.72 -41.36
N LYS A 417 30.04 13.84 -42.29
CA LYS A 417 30.76 12.60 -42.58
C LYS A 417 32.20 12.93 -42.97
N VAL A 418 33.13 12.66 -42.07
CA VAL A 418 34.55 12.52 -42.41
C VAL A 418 34.86 11.02 -42.37
N ASN A 419 35.06 10.46 -43.56
CA ASN A 419 35.47 9.08 -43.84
C ASN A 419 34.47 7.97 -43.50
N GLY A 420 33.41 7.85 -44.33
CA GLY A 420 32.98 6.59 -44.97
C GLY A 420 32.69 5.31 -44.17
N GLN A 421 32.77 5.29 -42.84
CA GLN A 421 32.49 4.12 -42.02
C GLN A 421 31.65 4.55 -40.83
N ASP A 422 30.33 4.37 -40.95
CA ASP A 422 29.37 4.66 -39.89
C ASP A 422 29.76 3.83 -38.66
N CYS A 423 30.33 4.49 -37.66
CA CYS A 423 30.67 3.86 -36.39
C CYS A 423 29.34 3.63 -35.69
N GLY A 424 28.83 2.39 -35.67
CA GLY A 424 27.51 2.03 -35.14
C GLY A 424 27.27 2.29 -33.64
N PHE A 425 27.98 3.22 -33.04
CA PHE A 425 27.91 3.63 -31.63
C PHE A 425 27.36 5.05 -31.45
N GLU A 426 26.81 5.68 -32.49
CA GLU A 426 26.28 7.07 -32.44
C GLU A 426 25.14 7.26 -31.41
N TYR A 427 24.45 6.19 -31.02
CA TYR A 427 23.41 6.22 -29.98
C TYR A 427 23.95 6.10 -28.55
N LEU A 428 25.22 5.73 -28.35
CA LEU A 428 25.79 5.59 -27.00
C LEU A 428 25.87 6.92 -26.25
N PRO A 429 26.45 8.01 -26.80
CA PRO A 429 26.60 9.26 -26.06
C PRO A 429 25.24 9.84 -25.60
N PRO A 430 24.19 9.94 -26.45
CA PRO A 430 22.87 10.40 -26.00
C PRO A 430 22.18 9.45 -25.01
N THR A 431 22.57 8.17 -24.96
CA THR A 431 22.04 7.20 -24.01
C THR A 431 22.73 7.32 -22.66
N ILE A 432 24.04 7.53 -22.64
CA ILE A 432 24.83 7.76 -21.43
C ILE A 432 24.45 9.10 -20.79
N GLU A 433 24.28 10.17 -21.58
CA GLU A 433 23.77 11.46 -21.09
C GLU A 433 22.39 11.32 -20.45
N MET A 434 21.46 10.61 -21.10
CA MET A 434 20.15 10.32 -20.52
C MET A 434 20.25 9.54 -19.20
N TRP A 435 21.15 8.55 -19.09
CA TRP A 435 21.32 7.79 -17.85
C TRP A 435 21.91 8.63 -16.74
N ALA A 436 22.83 9.54 -17.07
CA ALA A 436 23.35 10.53 -16.12
C ALA A 436 22.22 11.46 -15.65
N ASP A 437 21.36 11.94 -16.56
CA ASP A 437 20.20 12.77 -16.23
C ASP A 437 19.18 12.00 -15.37
N GLN A 438 18.90 10.73 -15.68
CA GLN A 438 18.03 9.86 -14.89
C GLN A 438 18.60 9.59 -13.49
N LEU A 439 19.92 9.42 -13.38
CA LEU A 439 20.60 9.23 -12.10
C LEU A 439 20.56 10.51 -11.25
N MET A 440 20.68 11.68 -11.89
CA MET A 440 20.52 12.98 -11.22
C MET A 440 19.06 13.20 -10.78
N ALA A 441 18.10 12.93 -11.66
CA ALA A 441 16.68 13.02 -11.36
C ALA A 441 16.24 12.06 -10.25
N LEU A 442 16.90 10.91 -10.09
CA LEU A 442 16.62 9.99 -8.98
C LEU A 442 16.89 10.63 -7.61
N LYS A 443 17.92 11.48 -7.50
CA LYS A 443 18.21 12.24 -6.28
C LYS A 443 17.11 13.27 -5.99
N ASP A 444 16.61 13.93 -7.03
CA ASP A 444 15.52 14.90 -6.93
C ASP A 444 14.18 14.23 -6.59
N VAL A 445 13.93 13.04 -7.14
CA VAL A 445 12.76 12.20 -6.81
C VAL A 445 12.82 11.75 -5.36
N HIS A 446 13.98 11.29 -4.88
CA HIS A 446 14.19 10.95 -3.47
C HIS A 446 13.93 12.12 -2.53
N ARG A 447 14.46 13.31 -2.87
CA ARG A 447 14.21 14.55 -2.11
C ARG A 447 12.72 14.92 -2.09
N SER A 448 12.05 14.77 -3.23
CA SER A 448 10.62 15.07 -3.36
C SER A 448 9.75 14.07 -2.59
N LEU A 449 10.11 12.78 -2.62
CA LEU A 449 9.46 11.72 -1.84
C LEU A 449 9.68 11.92 -0.34
N LYS A 450 10.89 12.30 0.10
CA LYS A 450 11.15 12.68 1.50
C LYS A 450 10.29 13.87 1.93
N LYS A 451 10.15 14.90 1.08
CA LYS A 451 9.29 16.05 1.37
C LYS A 451 7.82 15.65 1.47
N LEU A 452 7.34 14.80 0.56
CA LEU A 452 5.98 14.26 0.58
C LEU A 452 5.74 13.39 1.82
N LEU A 453 6.72 12.57 2.21
CA LEU A 453 6.68 11.77 3.43
C LEU A 453 6.54 12.67 4.67
N LEU A 454 7.33 13.74 4.77
CA LEU A 454 7.23 14.70 5.87
C LEU A 454 5.90 15.47 5.89
N GLU A 455 5.32 15.77 4.72
CA GLU A 455 4.00 16.42 4.61
C GLU A 455 2.84 15.48 4.98
N LEU A 456 2.93 14.19 4.64
CA LEU A 456 1.86 13.20 4.89
C LEU A 456 1.98 12.50 6.25
N LEU A 457 3.20 12.34 6.76
CA LEU A 457 3.58 11.64 7.99
C LEU A 457 4.60 12.48 8.80
N PRO A 458 4.18 13.54 9.51
CA PRO A 458 5.06 14.41 10.31
C PRO A 458 5.76 13.71 11.48
N TRP A 459 5.36 12.47 11.79
CA TRP A 459 5.84 11.67 12.92
C TRP A 459 7.14 10.92 12.62
N HIS A 460 7.53 10.78 11.34
CA HIS A 460 8.83 10.23 10.94
C HIS A 460 9.90 11.33 10.89
N ALA A 461 10.16 11.97 12.03
CA ALA A 461 11.11 13.08 12.16
C ALA A 461 12.42 12.65 12.85
N GLU A 462 12.98 11.51 12.47
CA GLU A 462 14.37 11.18 12.82
C GLU A 462 15.18 10.97 11.55
N ASP A 463 15.95 12.01 11.19
CA ASP A 463 16.96 11.94 10.13
C ASP A 463 18.19 11.15 10.61
N PRO A 464 18.59 10.04 9.97
CA PRO A 464 19.98 9.65 9.95
C PRO A 464 20.75 10.57 8.98
N PRO A 465 22.03 10.88 9.25
CA PRO A 465 22.80 11.86 8.49
C PRO A 465 22.90 11.48 7.00
N ASP A 466 22.63 12.48 6.17
CA ASP A 466 22.52 12.48 4.71
C ASP A 466 23.88 12.23 3.99
N ASN A 467 24.61 11.18 4.39
CA ASN A 467 25.97 10.88 3.94
C ASN A 467 26.10 9.54 3.18
N THR A 468 25.04 9.11 2.48
CA THR A 468 25.14 7.91 1.62
C THR A 468 25.14 8.33 0.16
N GLU A 469 26.32 8.36 -0.45
CA GLU A 469 26.60 8.73 -1.85
C GLU A 469 25.83 7.91 -2.90
N CYS A 470 25.11 6.86 -2.50
CA CYS A 470 24.32 6.01 -3.38
C CYS A 470 22.92 5.81 -2.79
N ILE A 471 21.93 6.48 -3.37
CA ILE A 471 20.50 6.23 -3.11
C ILE A 471 20.12 4.96 -3.86
N ARG A 472 19.68 3.94 -3.13
CA ARG A 472 19.24 2.68 -3.74
C ARG A 472 17.74 2.75 -4.05
N ILE A 473 17.33 2.09 -5.13
CA ILE A 473 15.93 2.09 -5.58
C ILE A 473 15.04 1.39 -4.54
N GLU A 474 15.60 0.42 -3.80
CA GLU A 474 14.94 -0.24 -2.68
C GLU A 474 14.55 0.73 -1.57
N ASP A 475 15.37 1.77 -1.32
CA ASP A 475 15.09 2.77 -0.29
C ASP A 475 13.96 3.72 -0.75
N LEU A 476 13.85 4.00 -2.06
CA LEU A 476 12.73 4.76 -2.65
C LEU A 476 11.43 3.96 -2.67
N LEU A 477 11.50 2.68 -3.04
CA LEU A 477 10.36 1.75 -3.00
C LEU A 477 9.80 1.66 -1.59
N PHE A 478 10.67 1.56 -0.58
CA PHE A 478 10.25 1.54 0.82
C PHE A 478 9.49 2.81 1.22
N ILE A 479 9.96 4.00 0.83
CA ILE A 479 9.27 5.26 1.10
C ILE A 479 7.91 5.31 0.39
N VAL A 480 7.83 4.85 -0.86
CA VAL A 480 6.59 4.81 -1.64
C VAL A 480 5.59 3.81 -1.02
N ASP A 481 6.04 2.61 -0.66
CA ASP A 481 5.20 1.60 -0.02
C ASP A 481 4.69 2.10 1.35
N THR A 482 5.53 2.77 2.13
CA THR A 482 5.14 3.40 3.41
C THR A 482 4.07 4.49 3.19
N ILE A 483 4.21 5.32 2.16
CA ILE A 483 3.22 6.34 1.82
C ILE A 483 1.92 5.69 1.33
N LEU A 484 1.99 4.65 0.49
CA LEU A 484 0.83 3.95 -0.05
C LEU A 484 0.04 3.24 1.04
N GLU A 485 0.72 2.55 1.95
CA GLU A 485 0.09 1.88 3.09
C GLU A 485 -0.64 2.90 3.99
N GLU A 486 -0.05 4.07 4.22
CA GLU A 486 -0.69 5.12 5.02
C GLU A 486 -1.87 5.80 4.31
N VAL A 487 -1.77 6.06 3.00
CA VAL A 487 -2.88 6.61 2.20
C VAL A 487 -4.06 5.64 2.19
N GLU A 488 -3.80 4.34 2.01
CA GLU A 488 -4.83 3.31 2.07
C GLU A 488 -5.47 3.19 3.46
N ASN A 489 -4.71 3.43 4.53
CA ASN A 489 -5.22 3.48 5.90
C ASN A 489 -6.05 4.73 6.20
N LYS A 490 -5.74 5.88 5.57
CA LYS A 490 -6.55 7.11 5.71
C LYS A 490 -7.87 7.03 4.95
N GLU A 491 -7.94 6.31 3.84
CA GLU A 491 -9.17 6.10 3.06
C GLU A 491 -10.20 5.22 3.79
N LYS A 492 -9.73 4.29 4.62
CA LYS A 492 -10.59 3.37 5.41
C LYS A 492 -11.09 3.97 6.74
N ASN A 493 -10.47 5.05 7.22
CA ASN A 493 -10.79 5.68 8.51
C ASN A 493 -11.18 7.15 8.33
N GLY A 494 -12.41 7.40 7.85
CA GLY A 494 -12.98 8.74 7.64
C GLY A 494 -13.16 9.61 8.90
N GLN A 495 -12.52 9.26 10.03
CA GLN A 495 -12.62 9.98 11.28
C GLN A 495 -11.39 9.77 12.16
N VAL A 496 -10.19 10.05 11.64
CA VAL A 496 -9.00 10.17 12.52
C VAL A 496 -9.14 11.50 13.27
N PRO A 497 -9.28 11.49 14.61
CA PRO A 497 -9.35 12.73 15.39
C PRO A 497 -8.06 13.53 15.19
N SER A 498 -8.13 14.86 15.24
CA SER A 498 -6.95 15.72 15.14
C SER A 498 -5.86 15.28 16.14
N LEU A 499 -4.58 15.48 15.80
CA LEU A 499 -3.44 15.13 16.67
C LEU A 499 -3.64 15.62 18.12
N HIS A 500 -4.19 16.82 18.27
CA HIS A 500 -4.51 17.40 19.58
C HIS A 500 -5.54 16.57 20.34
N THR A 501 -6.57 16.07 19.65
CA THR A 501 -7.60 15.19 20.24
C THR A 501 -7.00 13.84 20.63
N LEU A 502 -6.16 13.23 19.78
CA LEU A 502 -5.48 11.96 20.09
C LEU A 502 -4.53 12.12 21.28
N HIS A 503 -3.75 13.19 21.31
CA HIS A 503 -2.85 13.48 22.42
C HIS A 503 -3.62 13.76 23.70
N ALA A 504 -4.77 14.44 23.63
CA ALA A 504 -5.67 14.65 24.76
C ALA A 504 -6.29 13.34 25.27
N ILE A 505 -6.69 12.44 24.38
CA ILE A 505 -7.20 11.10 24.74
C ILE A 505 -6.11 10.28 25.43
N ILE A 506 -4.90 10.26 24.86
CA ILE A 506 -3.75 9.55 25.43
C ILE A 506 -3.37 10.14 26.80
N SER A 507 -3.34 11.47 26.91
CA SER A 507 -3.07 12.17 28.18
C SER A 507 -4.15 11.87 29.23
N HIS A 508 -5.41 11.77 28.80
CA HIS A 508 -6.52 11.41 29.69
C HIS A 508 -6.40 9.96 30.16
N PHE A 509 -6.08 9.03 29.27
CA PHE A 509 -5.82 7.63 29.60
C PHE A 509 -4.64 7.48 30.58
N GLN A 510 -3.55 8.21 30.34
CA GLN A 510 -2.38 8.23 31.24
C GLN A 510 -2.75 8.67 32.67
N LYS A 511 -3.66 9.63 32.82
CA LYS A 511 -4.17 10.06 34.13
C LYS A 511 -5.15 9.08 34.76
N LEU A 512 -5.95 8.38 33.97
CA LEU A 512 -7.00 7.48 34.48
C LEU A 512 -6.43 6.13 34.93
N PHE A 513 -5.31 5.71 34.33
CA PHE A 513 -4.66 4.41 34.59
C PHE A 513 -3.22 4.53 35.12
N ASP A 514 -2.81 5.72 35.59
CA ASP A 514 -1.50 6.02 36.19
C ASP A 514 -0.28 5.58 35.35
N VAL A 515 -0.30 5.92 34.06
CA VAL A 515 0.79 5.59 33.13
C VAL A 515 1.69 6.80 32.89
N THR A 516 2.96 6.69 33.26
CA THR A 516 3.93 7.81 33.19
C THR A 516 4.59 8.00 31.82
N SER A 517 4.50 7.03 30.89
CA SER A 517 5.13 7.10 29.56
C SER A 517 4.17 6.73 28.43
N LEU A 518 4.35 7.33 27.25
CA LEU A 518 3.56 7.00 26.06
C LEU A 518 3.69 5.52 25.67
N ASN A 519 4.89 4.96 25.80
CA ASN A 519 5.17 3.55 25.52
C ASN A 519 4.45 2.60 26.48
N GLY A 520 4.13 3.04 27.70
CA GLY A 520 3.37 2.27 28.67
C GLY A 520 1.85 2.24 28.41
N VAL A 521 1.34 3.13 27.55
CA VAL A 521 -0.10 3.25 27.27
C VAL A 521 -0.63 2.01 26.57
N TYR A 522 0.08 1.52 25.56
CA TYR A 522 -0.35 0.35 24.80
C TYR A 522 -0.36 -0.95 25.64
N PRO A 523 0.70 -1.29 26.40
CA PRO A 523 0.66 -2.42 27.33
C PRO A 523 -0.49 -2.33 28.34
N ARG A 524 -0.69 -1.14 28.93
CA ARG A 524 -1.74 -0.94 29.93
C ARG A 524 -3.14 -1.02 29.33
N MET A 525 -3.33 -0.49 28.13
CA MET A 525 -4.58 -0.59 27.39
C MET A 525 -4.93 -2.05 27.09
N ASN A 526 -3.95 -2.83 26.63
CA ASN A 526 -4.16 -4.25 26.36
C ASN A 526 -4.50 -5.05 27.63
N GLU A 527 -3.86 -4.72 28.75
CA GLU A 527 -4.20 -5.30 30.06
C GLU A 527 -5.65 -4.97 30.48
N VAL A 528 -6.08 -3.72 30.31
CA VAL A 528 -7.46 -3.29 30.60
C VAL A 528 -8.46 -4.04 29.70
N TYR A 529 -8.20 -4.17 28.41
CA TYR A 529 -9.07 -4.92 27.49
C TYR A 529 -9.13 -6.41 27.83
N THR A 530 -7.99 -7.00 28.20
CA THR A 530 -7.92 -8.41 28.62
C THR A 530 -8.74 -8.62 29.89
N LYS A 531 -8.55 -7.76 30.91
CA LYS A 531 -9.28 -7.83 32.17
C LYS A 531 -10.78 -7.56 32.00
N LEU A 532 -11.16 -6.64 31.11
CA LEU A 532 -12.56 -6.37 30.78
C LEU A 532 -13.19 -7.57 30.06
N GLY A 533 -12.45 -8.21 29.16
CA GLY A 533 -12.87 -9.44 28.48
C GLY A 533 -13.06 -10.59 29.48
N GLU A 534 -12.10 -10.81 30.37
CA GLU A 534 -12.19 -11.77 31.47
C GLU A 534 -13.42 -11.51 32.35
N MET A 535 -13.65 -10.25 32.75
CA MET A 535 -14.78 -9.86 33.59
C MET A 535 -16.13 -10.03 32.89
N THR A 536 -16.21 -9.67 31.61
CA THR A 536 -17.44 -9.84 30.80
C THR A 536 -17.75 -11.33 30.61
N ASN A 537 -16.72 -12.15 30.42
CA ASN A 537 -16.89 -13.60 30.32
C ASN A 537 -17.32 -14.22 31.65
N ALA A 538 -16.69 -13.82 32.76
CA ALA A 538 -17.08 -14.23 34.10
C ALA A 538 -18.53 -13.82 34.41
N MET A 539 -18.92 -12.60 34.03
CA MET A 539 -20.29 -12.11 34.19
C MET A 539 -21.29 -12.92 33.36
N ARG A 540 -20.98 -13.23 32.10
CA ARG A 540 -21.83 -14.11 31.27
C ARG A 540 -21.98 -15.50 31.87
N ASN A 541 -20.88 -16.11 32.30
CA ASN A 541 -20.91 -17.42 32.96
C ASN A 541 -21.79 -17.39 34.23
N LEU A 542 -21.74 -16.28 34.99
CA LEU A 542 -22.59 -16.11 36.17
C LEU A 542 -24.06 -15.84 35.80
N HIS A 543 -24.34 -15.14 34.70
CA HIS A 543 -25.71 -15.00 34.17
C HIS A 543 -26.28 -16.36 33.78
N ASP A 544 -25.50 -17.17 33.04
CA ASP A 544 -25.89 -18.51 32.62
C ASP A 544 -26.11 -19.45 33.82
N LEU A 545 -25.20 -19.41 34.81
CA LEU A 545 -25.31 -20.24 36.01
C LEU A 545 -26.50 -19.86 36.92
N LEU A 546 -26.88 -18.59 36.93
CA LEU A 546 -28.00 -18.07 37.72
C LEU A 546 -29.30 -17.93 36.91
N GLU A 547 -29.30 -18.37 35.65
CA GLU A 547 -30.42 -18.27 34.70
C GLU A 547 -31.02 -16.85 34.61
N LEU A 548 -30.16 -15.83 34.71
CA LEU A 548 -30.54 -14.43 34.57
C LEU A 548 -30.53 -14.03 33.11
N ASP A 549 -31.49 -13.18 32.70
CA ASP A 549 -31.50 -12.63 31.34
C ASP A 549 -30.16 -11.93 31.02
N ASN A 550 -29.64 -12.16 29.81
CA ASN A 550 -28.36 -11.62 29.33
C ASN A 550 -28.33 -10.09 29.26
N CYS A 551 -29.49 -9.44 29.42
CA CYS A 551 -29.65 -8.00 29.50
C CYS A 551 -29.62 -7.44 30.94
N ALA A 552 -29.50 -8.29 31.96
CA ALA A 552 -29.53 -7.83 33.35
C ALA A 552 -28.25 -7.05 33.71
N PRO A 553 -28.36 -5.91 34.43
CA PRO A 553 -27.20 -5.09 34.74
C PRO A 553 -26.28 -5.79 35.75
N PRO A 554 -24.96 -5.52 35.72
CA PRO A 554 -23.97 -6.17 36.58
C PRO A 554 -24.29 -6.04 38.09
N SER A 555 -24.92 -4.94 38.50
CA SER A 555 -25.35 -4.70 39.87
C SER A 555 -26.41 -5.70 40.37
N VAL A 556 -27.31 -6.15 39.49
CA VAL A 556 -28.34 -7.13 39.83
C VAL A 556 -27.71 -8.51 40.00
N LEU A 557 -26.77 -8.88 39.13
CA LEU A 557 -26.02 -10.14 39.23
C LEU A 557 -25.18 -10.21 40.52
N VAL A 558 -24.46 -9.14 40.86
CA VAL A 558 -23.67 -9.12 42.11
C VAL A 558 -24.58 -9.21 43.34
N ASN A 559 -25.77 -8.60 43.29
CA ASN A 559 -26.74 -8.67 44.39
C ASN A 559 -27.36 -10.08 44.52
N THR A 560 -27.66 -10.78 43.42
CA THR A 560 -28.17 -12.16 43.48
C THR A 560 -27.10 -13.13 43.98
N VAL A 561 -25.85 -13.00 43.51
CA VAL A 561 -24.71 -13.75 44.06
C VAL A 561 -24.53 -13.45 45.54
N GLY A 562 -24.59 -12.18 45.94
CA GLY A 562 -24.50 -11.77 47.35
C GLY A 562 -25.59 -12.38 48.23
N LYS A 563 -26.84 -12.41 47.75
CA LYS A 563 -27.95 -13.09 48.43
C LYS A 563 -27.73 -14.59 48.55
N LEU A 564 -27.24 -15.24 47.48
CA LEU A 564 -26.93 -16.67 47.49
C LEU A 564 -25.82 -16.99 48.49
N CYS A 565 -24.75 -16.18 48.52
CA CYS A 565 -23.67 -16.31 49.50
C CYS A 565 -24.18 -16.13 50.93
N ASN A 566 -25.12 -15.21 51.17
CA ASN A 566 -25.72 -15.04 52.49
C ASN A 566 -26.58 -16.24 52.90
N ILE A 567 -27.39 -16.77 51.98
CA ILE A 567 -28.21 -17.98 52.22
C ILE A 567 -27.32 -19.19 52.52
N VAL A 568 -26.24 -19.38 51.75
CA VAL A 568 -25.28 -20.47 51.98
C VAL A 568 -24.58 -20.27 53.32
N LYS A 569 -24.17 -19.04 53.65
CA LYS A 569 -23.54 -18.73 54.92
C LYS A 569 -24.49 -19.02 56.08
N GLU A 570 -25.72 -18.53 56.04
CA GLU A 570 -26.75 -18.79 57.06
C GLU A 570 -27.06 -20.29 57.21
N ASN A 571 -27.17 -21.02 56.10
CA ASN A 571 -27.39 -22.47 56.12
C ASN A 571 -26.21 -23.25 56.72
N VAL A 572 -24.98 -22.91 56.33
CA VAL A 572 -23.77 -23.53 56.92
C VAL A 572 -23.66 -23.18 58.40
N THR A 573 -23.95 -21.93 58.78
CA THR A 573 -23.94 -21.51 60.18
C THR A 573 -25.00 -22.29 60.97
N GLY A 574 -26.20 -22.46 60.42
CA GLY A 574 -27.28 -23.26 61.02
C GLY A 574 -26.95 -24.75 61.11
N GLN A 575 -26.31 -25.34 60.09
CA GLN A 575 -25.85 -26.74 60.14
C GLN A 575 -24.74 -26.95 61.17
N VAL A 576 -23.82 -25.99 61.29
CA VAL A 576 -22.76 -26.00 62.31
C VAL A 576 -23.37 -25.85 63.71
N GLU A 577 -24.36 -24.97 63.89
CA GLU A 577 -25.13 -24.85 65.14
C GLU A 577 -25.90 -26.13 65.47
N GLN A 578 -26.48 -26.79 64.47
CA GLN A 578 -27.25 -28.03 64.64
C GLN A 578 -26.35 -29.23 64.96
N LEU A 579 -25.13 -29.29 64.40
CA LEU A 579 -24.14 -30.34 64.67
C LEU A 579 -23.43 -30.16 66.01
N LEU A 580 -23.07 -28.92 66.37
CA LEU A 580 -22.35 -28.62 67.60
C LEU A 580 -23.28 -28.46 68.81
N GLY A 581 -24.54 -28.08 68.58
CA GLY A 581 -25.58 -27.91 69.59
C GLY A 581 -25.30 -26.82 70.64
N THR A 582 -24.20 -26.07 70.51
CA THR A 582 -23.75 -25.02 71.44
C THR A 582 -23.05 -23.92 70.66
N GLN A 583 -23.32 -22.65 71.01
CA GLN A 583 -22.77 -21.46 70.35
C GLN A 583 -21.48 -20.92 71.02
N ASP A 584 -21.13 -21.40 72.21
CA ASP A 584 -19.97 -20.94 72.96
C ASP A 584 -18.71 -21.77 72.61
N ILE A 585 -17.64 -21.08 72.23
CA ILE A 585 -16.34 -21.67 71.85
C ILE A 585 -15.81 -22.54 73.00
N GLN A 586 -16.02 -22.15 74.25
CA GLN A 586 -15.58 -22.93 75.40
C GLN A 586 -16.35 -24.25 75.53
N SER A 587 -17.64 -24.26 75.19
CA SER A 587 -18.45 -25.49 75.17
C SER A 587 -18.06 -26.44 74.04
N ILE A 588 -17.64 -25.89 72.89
CA ILE A 588 -17.11 -26.66 71.75
C ILE A 588 -15.76 -27.28 72.13
N ILE A 589 -14.87 -26.52 72.77
CA ILE A 589 -13.57 -27.02 73.24
C ILE A 589 -13.78 -28.15 74.25
N ASN A 590 -14.67 -27.96 75.24
CA ASN A 590 -14.96 -28.99 76.23
C ASN A 590 -15.55 -30.26 75.60
N LYS A 591 -16.46 -30.15 74.61
CA LYS A 591 -16.97 -31.32 73.88
C LYS A 591 -15.91 -32.00 73.02
N LEU A 592 -14.97 -31.24 72.47
CA LEU A 592 -13.85 -31.78 71.70
C LEU A 592 -12.84 -32.49 72.61
N GLU A 593 -12.63 -31.97 73.82
CA GLU A 593 -11.86 -32.65 74.88
C GLU A 593 -12.56 -33.93 75.34
N GLU A 594 -13.87 -33.90 75.60
CA GLU A 594 -14.66 -35.11 75.90
C GLU A 594 -14.59 -36.15 74.78
N HIS A 595 -14.61 -35.72 73.52
CA HIS A 595 -14.39 -36.60 72.38
C HIS A 595 -12.96 -37.16 72.34
N ASN A 596 -11.96 -36.35 72.68
CA ASN A 596 -10.55 -36.79 72.77
C ASN A 596 -10.31 -37.78 73.92
N ASP A 597 -11.09 -37.73 74.99
CA ASP A 597 -11.01 -38.69 76.10
C ASP A 597 -11.82 -39.97 75.82
N PHE A 598 -13.00 -39.83 75.21
CA PHE A 598 -13.88 -40.95 74.87
C PHE A 598 -13.32 -41.80 73.74
N PHE A 599 -12.76 -41.18 72.70
CA PHE A 599 -12.36 -41.89 71.48
C PHE A 599 -11.24 -42.92 71.70
N PRO A 600 -10.17 -42.65 72.49
CA PRO A 600 -9.16 -43.66 72.83
C PRO A 600 -9.73 -44.82 73.64
N ALA A 601 -10.63 -44.54 74.60
CA ALA A 601 -11.30 -45.57 75.39
C ALA A 601 -12.22 -46.45 74.52
N PHE A 602 -12.98 -45.82 73.62
CA PHE A 602 -13.83 -46.50 72.65
C PHE A 602 -13.00 -47.31 71.65
N GLN A 603 -11.88 -46.77 71.17
CA GLN A 603 -10.97 -47.45 70.25
C GLN A 603 -10.30 -48.65 70.91
N ALA A 604 -9.83 -48.51 72.15
CA ALA A 604 -9.28 -49.63 72.93
C ALA A 604 -10.33 -50.72 73.14
N PHE A 605 -11.54 -50.37 73.59
CA PHE A 605 -12.66 -51.30 73.71
C PHE A 605 -12.98 -52.00 72.39
N THR A 606 -12.98 -51.26 71.28
CA THR A 606 -13.29 -51.82 69.97
C THR A 606 -12.17 -52.72 69.45
N GLN A 607 -10.91 -52.41 69.72
CA GLN A 607 -9.76 -53.27 69.41
C GLN A 607 -9.78 -54.55 70.25
N ASP A 608 -10.10 -54.46 71.53
CA ASP A 608 -10.29 -55.62 72.40
C ASP A 608 -11.43 -56.51 71.88
N LEU A 609 -12.55 -55.90 71.46
CA LEU A 609 -13.69 -56.61 70.89
C LEU A 609 -13.35 -57.28 69.54
N LEU A 610 -12.57 -56.62 68.69
CA LEU A 610 -12.03 -57.20 67.45
C LEU A 610 -11.10 -58.37 67.73
N HIS A 611 -10.27 -58.28 68.77
CA HIS A 611 -9.33 -59.35 69.15
C HIS A 611 -10.07 -60.57 69.72
N VAL A 612 -11.03 -60.36 70.63
CA VAL A 612 -11.84 -61.43 71.24
C VAL A 612 -12.71 -62.15 70.21
N LEU A 613 -13.18 -61.44 69.18
CA LEU A 613 -14.01 -62.00 68.12
C LEU A 613 -13.21 -62.52 66.90
N GLU A 614 -11.88 -62.33 66.89
CA GLU A 614 -10.97 -62.61 65.75
C GLU A 614 -11.40 -61.95 64.43
N VAL A 615 -11.91 -60.73 64.50
CA VAL A 615 -12.43 -59.98 63.35
C VAL A 615 -11.48 -58.84 62.98
N ARG A 616 -11.31 -58.58 61.68
CA ARG A 616 -10.37 -57.56 61.17
C ARG A 616 -10.97 -56.17 60.98
N ASN A 617 -12.30 -56.05 60.84
CA ASN A 617 -12.98 -54.79 60.57
C ASN A 617 -14.11 -54.51 61.57
N LEU A 618 -14.33 -53.22 61.84
CA LEU A 618 -15.34 -52.74 62.79
C LEU A 618 -16.77 -53.14 62.40
N ASP A 619 -17.06 -53.17 61.10
CA ASP A 619 -18.36 -53.55 60.53
C ASP A 619 -18.69 -55.05 60.72
N ASP A 620 -17.67 -55.87 60.92
CA ASP A 620 -17.78 -57.32 61.03
C ASP A 620 -17.98 -57.77 62.49
N ILE A 621 -17.87 -56.85 63.46
CA ILE A 621 -18.09 -57.08 64.90
C ILE A 621 -19.54 -57.52 65.17
N LEU A 622 -20.52 -56.75 64.70
CA LEU A 622 -21.94 -57.04 64.90
C LEU A 622 -22.37 -58.39 64.29
N PRO A 623 -21.96 -58.73 63.05
CA PRO A 623 -22.14 -60.07 62.47
C PRO A 623 -21.47 -61.19 63.28
N ALA A 624 -20.25 -60.99 63.80
CA ALA A 624 -19.53 -62.00 64.58
C ALA A 624 -20.17 -62.27 65.95
N VAL A 625 -20.59 -61.23 66.67
CA VAL A 625 -21.34 -61.37 67.93
C VAL A 625 -22.68 -62.09 67.72
N ARG A 626 -23.38 -61.78 66.62
CA ARG A 626 -24.62 -62.49 66.26
C ARG A 626 -24.38 -63.97 65.96
N ARG A 627 -23.27 -64.31 65.30
CA ARG A 627 -22.87 -65.71 65.02
C ARG A 627 -22.53 -66.48 66.29
N LEU A 628 -21.80 -65.88 67.23
CA LEU A 628 -21.49 -66.50 68.53
C LEU A 628 -22.75 -66.71 69.39
N LYS A 629 -23.67 -65.74 69.40
CA LYS A 629 -24.96 -65.85 70.11
C LYS A 629 -25.84 -66.97 69.54
N LEU A 630 -25.72 -67.27 68.25
CA LEU A 630 -26.41 -68.38 67.57
C LEU A 630 -25.76 -69.75 67.83
N GLN A 631 -24.50 -69.80 68.30
CA GLN A 631 -23.79 -71.04 68.63
C GLN A 631 -23.84 -71.36 70.14
N SER A 632 -24.15 -70.38 70.99
CA SER A 632 -24.30 -70.55 72.45
C SER A 632 -25.74 -70.82 72.89
N SER A 633 -26.69 -70.90 71.95
CA SER A 633 -28.10 -71.25 72.17
C SER A 633 -28.43 -72.48 71.33
#